data_AF-A0A423SEJ0-F1
#
_entry.id   AF-A0A423SEJ0-F1
#
_cell.length_a   1.000
_cell.length_b   1.000
_cell.length_c   1.000
_cell.angle_alpha   90.00
_cell.angle_beta   90.00
_cell.angle_gamma   90.00
#
_symmetry.space_group_name_H-M   'P 1'
#
loop_
_entity.id
_entity.type
_entity.pdbx_description
1 polymer ?
#
loop_
_entity_poly.entity_id
_entity_poly.type
_entity_poly.pdbx_seq_one_letter_code
_entity_poly.pdbx_strand_id
1 'polypeptide(L)'
;MDNYSGIRTPRTLPPEAPTLSTGLGLSAALPEDNPEHIISSLISRIFLLRSVRAASAVLFAATRGRASFRDVTVLVPSSWGPSPPCPALGTLGDAAGESWEAADLRVSKGRHPQHGARPWTLHSRGCGHRGDYVSLGHQSLTANASTLTGRSLAREMLRRRLRAAASRVALGAYSSLRLGCLLRGPPPRPSPPLLLCPAPSPFPPSPCMPPPPLEAKNRKNFVLPQVTQLCDEGSHAREAPTRHNLLCGGRSVWEVLRASPDFQNNRNAEEAPTESDVAFRYVRAQPPRIVLLIDDTDVMNVQKRWEFVRKAVRKVVTYDVPDGHSVGLVVFDSAAATKYPLTRLTDGATREKVGSSLPRNPSREPHHKRCLLCGLREALRMLRQDSTGSGAGHVVLLTAGGGEPLDATRTNEASHALTAAGVVLHAIVYPLTEKYPTPGAGLETVAALSGGRTYIVPDQGIGADSKLSMYYNLLDSLYTALAGVTGPSVLPVKVHAAEHPGGRVAVSQGTFALDPHLGADTVFAIFYYHVTHVGNLIHLVSPQGQVIDTANMQKEDANINMITVRLAEAQATAGQWHYKVENRADSHQALYVQVTSRRAPAQAPLTWPCAPGPATRCRWSTPVTSPGRWRCSPRRGWARPPWRAPR
;
A
#
# COMPACT_ATOMS: atom_id res chain seq x y z
N MET A 1 -8.67 12.61 50.73
CA MET A 1 -10.02 12.99 51.19
C MET A 1 -10.62 13.94 50.17
N ASP A 2 -11.62 13.63 49.37
CA ASP A 2 -12.10 12.39 48.75
C ASP A 2 -13.05 12.88 47.63
N ASN A 3 -12.88 12.38 46.40
CA ASN A 3 -13.97 11.90 45.53
C ASN A 3 -13.51 11.75 44.07
N TYR A 4 -13.07 10.53 43.76
CA TYR A 4 -12.98 9.95 42.43
C TYR A 4 -14.27 9.17 42.15
N SER A 5 -15.09 9.60 41.19
CA SER A 5 -16.10 8.74 40.56
C SER A 5 -16.63 9.35 39.27
N GLY A 6 -16.38 8.70 38.12
CA GLY A 6 -17.04 9.07 36.86
C GLY A 6 -16.36 8.70 35.56
N ILE A 7 -15.71 7.53 35.44
CA ILE A 7 -15.27 7.02 34.13
C ILE A 7 -16.51 6.50 33.39
N ARG A 8 -17.06 7.32 32.47
CA ARG A 8 -18.04 6.84 31.48
C ARG A 8 -17.30 6.20 30.29
N THR A 9 -17.70 4.97 30.01
CA THR A 9 -17.31 4.09 28.91
C THR A 9 -17.30 4.77 27.52
N PRO A 10 -16.38 4.39 26.60
CA PRO A 10 -16.40 4.89 25.23
C PRO A 10 -17.62 4.34 24.47
N ARG A 11 -18.44 5.26 23.93
CA ARG A 11 -19.56 4.94 23.06
C ARG A 11 -19.07 4.42 21.71
N THR A 12 -19.68 3.32 21.34
CA THR A 12 -19.61 2.56 20.08
C THR A 12 -19.55 3.42 18.81
N LEU A 13 -18.59 3.08 17.94
CA LEU A 13 -18.55 3.46 16.51
C LEU A 13 -19.90 3.15 15.82
N PRO A 14 -20.40 4.00 14.91
CA PRO A 14 -21.59 3.66 14.12
C PRO A 14 -21.26 2.58 13.08
N PRO A 15 -22.23 1.70 12.76
CA PRO A 15 -22.05 0.62 11.78
C PRO A 15 -21.92 1.15 10.35
N GLU A 16 -21.03 0.53 9.57
CA GLU A 16 -20.85 0.77 8.13
C GLU A 16 -22.17 0.61 7.34
N ALA A 17 -22.32 1.44 6.31
CA ALA A 17 -23.43 1.46 5.37
C ALA A 17 -23.67 0.06 4.73
N PRO A 18 -24.93 -0.29 4.45
CA PRO A 18 -25.33 -1.66 4.17
C PRO A 18 -24.96 -2.05 2.74
N THR A 19 -24.00 -2.95 2.59
CA THR A 19 -24.01 -3.83 1.41
C THR A 19 -25.00 -4.95 1.73
N LEU A 20 -26.20 -4.85 1.16
CA LEU A 20 -27.14 -5.98 1.07
C LEU A 20 -26.57 -7.00 0.08
N SER A 21 -25.56 -7.75 0.51
CA SER A 21 -25.34 -9.09 0.00
C SER A 21 -25.10 -9.99 1.20
N THR A 22 -25.92 -11.03 1.31
CA THR A 22 -25.58 -12.16 2.18
C THR A 22 -24.31 -12.74 1.57
N GLY A 23 -23.12 -12.50 2.15
CA GLY A 23 -21.84 -12.92 1.58
C GLY A 23 -20.70 -11.90 1.71
N LEU A 24 -19.47 -12.40 1.85
CA LEU A 24 -18.28 -11.55 1.92
C LEU A 24 -17.84 -11.15 0.51
N GLY A 25 -17.86 -9.85 0.20
CA GLY A 25 -17.21 -9.30 -0.99
C GLY A 25 -15.67 -9.37 -0.87
N LEU A 26 -14.98 -9.68 -1.96
CA LEU A 26 -13.52 -9.75 -2.02
C LEU A 26 -12.97 -8.97 -3.22
N SER A 27 -12.05 -8.03 -2.96
CA SER A 27 -11.26 -7.37 -4.00
C SER A 27 -9.87 -8.01 -4.12
N ALA A 28 -9.50 -8.47 -5.30
CA ALA A 28 -8.17 -9.00 -5.58
C ALA A 28 -7.47 -8.12 -6.60
N ALA A 29 -6.22 -7.74 -6.34
CA ALA A 29 -5.44 -6.95 -7.28
C ALA A 29 -4.21 -7.72 -7.77
N LEU A 30 -3.94 -7.54 -9.07
CA LEU A 30 -2.76 -8.03 -9.76
C LEU A 30 -1.85 -6.82 -10.06
N PRO A 31 -0.55 -6.87 -9.77
CA PRO A 31 0.32 -5.71 -9.83
C PRO A 31 0.63 -5.37 -11.28
N GLU A 32 0.80 -4.08 -11.57
CA GLU A 32 1.14 -3.58 -12.90
C GLU A 32 2.50 -4.09 -13.39
N ASP A 33 3.46 -4.27 -12.48
CA ASP A 33 4.81 -4.74 -12.81
C ASP A 33 4.89 -6.22 -13.22
N ASN A 34 3.80 -6.99 -13.11
CA ASN A 34 3.81 -8.39 -13.50
C ASN A 34 3.86 -8.52 -15.02
N PRO A 35 4.76 -9.35 -15.57
CA PRO A 35 4.73 -9.66 -17.00
C PRO A 35 3.37 -10.18 -17.41
N GLU A 36 2.84 -9.67 -18.53
CA GLU A 36 1.50 -9.99 -19.01
C GLU A 36 1.27 -11.51 -19.16
N HIS A 37 2.30 -12.27 -19.51
CA HIS A 37 2.24 -13.73 -19.61
C HIS A 37 1.95 -14.44 -18.28
N ILE A 38 2.43 -13.91 -17.14
CA ILE A 38 2.16 -14.50 -15.81
C ILE A 38 0.70 -14.26 -15.45
N ILE A 39 0.23 -13.02 -15.62
CA ILE A 39 -1.14 -12.62 -15.31
C ILE A 39 -2.12 -13.38 -16.21
N SER A 40 -1.83 -13.43 -17.51
CA SER A 40 -2.58 -14.23 -18.49
C SER A 40 -2.57 -15.71 -18.10
N SER A 41 -1.46 -16.30 -17.67
CA SER A 41 -1.42 -17.68 -17.20
C SER A 41 -2.22 -17.91 -15.91
N LEU A 42 -2.25 -16.96 -14.98
CA LEU A 42 -3.00 -17.08 -13.73
C LEU A 42 -4.51 -17.10 -13.98
N ILE A 43 -4.95 -16.26 -14.92
CA ILE A 43 -6.36 -16.08 -15.27
C ILE A 43 -6.82 -17.18 -16.25
N SER A 44 -6.09 -17.40 -17.35
CA SER A 44 -6.44 -18.42 -18.36
C SER A 44 -6.51 -19.84 -17.80
N ARG A 45 -5.65 -20.16 -16.83
CA ARG A 45 -5.63 -21.48 -16.17
C ARG A 45 -6.47 -21.52 -14.90
N ILE A 46 -7.23 -20.45 -14.61
CA ILE A 46 -8.27 -20.44 -13.59
C ILE A 46 -7.67 -20.70 -12.17
N PHE A 47 -6.37 -20.39 -11.98
CA PHE A 47 -5.66 -20.70 -10.73
C PHE A 47 -6.14 -19.85 -9.56
N LEU A 48 -6.35 -18.55 -9.81
CA LEU A 48 -6.90 -17.63 -8.83
C LEU A 48 -8.33 -18.05 -8.45
N LEU A 49 -9.18 -18.32 -9.45
CA LEU A 49 -10.55 -18.78 -9.26
C LEU A 49 -10.61 -20.04 -8.38
N ARG A 50 -9.83 -21.08 -8.71
CA ARG A 50 -9.78 -22.34 -7.95
C ARG A 50 -9.33 -22.13 -6.51
N SER A 51 -8.33 -21.30 -6.29
CA SER A 51 -7.80 -21.04 -4.94
C SER A 51 -8.78 -20.24 -4.08
N VAL A 52 -9.48 -19.25 -4.66
CA VAL A 52 -10.49 -18.44 -3.96
C VAL A 52 -11.75 -19.25 -3.70
N ARG A 53 -12.23 -20.07 -4.65
CA ARG A 53 -13.35 -21.01 -4.43
C ARG A 53 -13.03 -22.01 -3.31
N ALA A 54 -11.83 -22.61 -3.33
CA ALA A 54 -11.39 -23.48 -2.26
C ALA A 54 -11.29 -22.76 -0.90
N ALA A 55 -10.85 -21.50 -0.88
CA ALA A 55 -10.85 -20.69 0.34
C ALA A 55 -12.28 -20.38 0.83
N SER A 56 -13.19 -20.06 -0.09
CA SER A 56 -14.62 -19.80 0.20
C SER A 56 -15.27 -21.01 0.89
N ALA A 57 -15.08 -22.20 0.34
CA ALA A 57 -15.61 -23.44 0.92
C ALA A 57 -15.05 -23.71 2.33
N VAL A 58 -13.76 -23.44 2.55
CA VAL A 58 -13.13 -23.58 3.87
C VAL A 58 -13.68 -22.56 4.87
N LEU A 59 -13.91 -21.31 4.45
CA LEU A 59 -14.53 -20.29 5.30
C LEU A 59 -15.96 -20.66 5.68
N PHE A 60 -16.75 -21.15 4.71
CA PHE A 60 -18.13 -21.55 4.94
C PHE A 60 -18.21 -22.68 5.97
N ALA A 61 -17.39 -23.72 5.80
CA ALA A 61 -17.29 -24.81 6.77
C ALA A 61 -16.81 -24.32 8.16
N ALA A 62 -15.76 -23.50 8.20
CA ALA A 62 -15.18 -23.00 9.44
C ALA A 62 -16.13 -22.08 10.22
N THR A 63 -17.02 -21.38 9.51
CA THR A 63 -18.01 -20.47 10.08
C THR A 63 -19.38 -21.09 10.31
N ARG A 64 -19.46 -22.43 10.30
CA ARG A 64 -20.72 -23.17 10.54
C ARG A 64 -21.83 -22.74 9.56
N GLY A 65 -21.49 -22.61 8.28
CA GLY A 65 -22.43 -22.30 7.20
C GLY A 65 -22.87 -20.83 7.12
N ARG A 66 -22.07 -19.90 7.67
CA ARG A 66 -22.47 -18.49 7.78
C ARG A 66 -21.77 -17.57 6.79
N ALA A 67 -20.49 -17.81 6.46
CA ALA A 67 -19.72 -16.89 5.64
C ALA A 67 -18.95 -17.57 4.51
N SER A 68 -19.20 -17.10 3.28
CA SER A 68 -18.49 -17.49 2.06
C SER A 68 -18.20 -16.24 1.21
N PHE A 69 -17.26 -16.36 0.27
CA PHE A 69 -17.11 -15.36 -0.79
C PHE A 69 -18.25 -15.54 -1.80
N ARG A 70 -18.85 -14.44 -2.25
CA ARG A 70 -19.86 -14.45 -3.34
C ARG A 70 -19.38 -13.65 -4.54
N ASP A 71 -19.10 -12.37 -4.33
CA ASP A 71 -18.63 -11.48 -5.38
C ASP A 71 -17.14 -11.20 -5.23
N VAL A 72 -16.37 -11.56 -6.25
CA VAL A 72 -14.94 -11.29 -6.34
C VAL A 72 -14.67 -10.33 -7.48
N THR A 73 -14.23 -9.12 -7.16
CA THR A 73 -13.74 -8.18 -8.17
C THR A 73 -12.23 -8.30 -8.30
N VAL A 74 -11.75 -8.61 -9.50
CA VAL A 74 -10.33 -8.72 -9.81
C VAL A 74 -9.87 -7.51 -10.61
N LEU A 75 -9.01 -6.70 -10.00
CA LEU A 75 -8.32 -5.60 -10.64
C LEU A 75 -7.16 -6.13 -11.47
N VAL A 76 -7.25 -5.95 -12.79
CA VAL A 76 -6.17 -6.24 -13.75
C VAL A 76 -5.38 -4.96 -14.08
N PRO A 77 -4.12 -5.09 -14.53
CA PRO A 77 -3.30 -3.93 -14.87
C PRO A 77 -3.93 -3.02 -15.92
N SER A 78 -3.60 -1.72 -15.83
CA SER A 78 -4.02 -0.70 -16.79
C SER A 78 -3.48 -0.92 -18.22
N SER A 79 -2.35 -1.65 -18.37
CA SER A 79 -1.76 -1.96 -19.68
C SER A 79 -2.62 -2.86 -20.57
N TRP A 80 -3.60 -3.56 -20.00
CA TRP A 80 -4.47 -4.44 -20.76
C TRP A 80 -5.48 -3.62 -21.57
N GLY A 81 -5.45 -3.79 -22.89
CA GLY A 81 -6.43 -3.19 -23.79
C GLY A 81 -7.87 -3.63 -23.48
N PRO A 82 -8.88 -2.96 -24.06
CA PRO A 82 -10.28 -3.35 -23.89
C PRO A 82 -10.56 -4.77 -24.42
N SER A 83 -9.77 -5.24 -25.39
CA SER A 83 -9.61 -6.66 -25.71
C SER A 83 -8.53 -7.27 -24.80
N PRO A 84 -8.91 -8.06 -23.78
CA PRO A 84 -7.91 -8.70 -22.94
C PRO A 84 -7.01 -9.63 -23.78
N PRO A 85 -5.70 -9.72 -23.47
CA PRO A 85 -4.82 -10.69 -24.11
C PRO A 85 -5.23 -12.15 -23.82
N CYS A 86 -6.15 -12.36 -22.88
CA CYS A 86 -6.76 -13.65 -22.59
C CYS A 86 -8.25 -13.65 -22.98
N PRO A 87 -8.66 -14.44 -23.99
CA PRO A 87 -10.05 -14.54 -24.45
C PRO A 87 -11.04 -15.02 -23.38
N ALA A 88 -10.56 -15.69 -22.34
CA ALA A 88 -11.38 -16.25 -21.26
C ALA A 88 -11.95 -15.20 -20.29
N LEU A 89 -11.52 -13.93 -20.38
CA LEU A 89 -11.94 -12.84 -19.49
C LEU A 89 -13.26 -12.18 -19.89
N GLY A 90 -13.76 -12.44 -21.09
CA GLY A 90 -14.90 -11.69 -21.63
C GLY A 90 -14.60 -10.18 -21.72
N THR A 91 -15.64 -9.37 -21.56
CA THR A 91 -15.53 -7.90 -21.58
C THR A 91 -14.98 -7.39 -20.25
N LEU A 92 -13.82 -6.73 -20.29
CA LEU A 92 -13.28 -6.03 -19.12
C LEU A 92 -14.09 -4.77 -18.84
N GLY A 93 -14.58 -4.63 -17.61
CA GLY A 93 -15.12 -3.37 -17.13
C GLY A 93 -14.00 -2.41 -16.72
N ASP A 94 -14.33 -1.14 -16.54
CA ASP A 94 -13.40 -0.17 -15.96
C ASP A 94 -13.59 -0.11 -14.43
N ALA A 95 -12.48 0.05 -13.69
CA ALA A 95 -12.52 0.20 -12.24
C ALA A 95 -13.25 1.50 -11.88
N ALA A 96 -14.25 1.39 -11.00
CA ALA A 96 -15.04 2.52 -10.51
C ALA A 96 -14.56 2.99 -9.13
N GLY A 97 -13.54 2.37 -8.55
CA GLY A 97 -12.96 2.73 -7.24
C GLY A 97 -11.96 1.69 -6.72
N GLU A 98 -11.85 0.54 -7.40
CA GLU A 98 -10.91 -0.51 -7.07
C GLU A 98 -9.47 -0.11 -7.40
N SER A 99 -8.59 -0.19 -6.40
CA SER A 99 -7.16 0.11 -6.53
C SER A 99 -6.31 -0.97 -5.88
N TRP A 100 -5.02 -1.01 -6.23
CA TRP A 100 -4.07 -1.92 -5.60
C TRP A 100 -3.99 -1.70 -4.08
N GLU A 101 -4.04 -0.45 -3.63
CA GLU A 101 -3.93 -0.13 -2.20
C GLU A 101 -5.20 -0.47 -1.41
N ALA A 102 -6.38 -0.35 -2.02
CA ALA A 102 -7.64 -0.74 -1.39
C ALA A 102 -7.92 -2.26 -1.44
N ALA A 103 -7.12 -3.03 -2.18
CA ALA A 103 -7.38 -4.44 -2.42
C ALA A 103 -7.19 -5.32 -1.17
N ASP A 104 -8.15 -6.22 -0.96
CA ASP A 104 -8.16 -7.19 0.13
C ASP A 104 -7.11 -8.29 -0.05
N LEU A 105 -6.91 -8.71 -1.30
CA LEU A 105 -5.96 -9.73 -1.71
C LEU A 105 -4.98 -9.16 -2.75
N ARG A 106 -3.69 -9.16 -2.45
CA ARG A 106 -2.63 -8.65 -3.32
C ARG A 106 -1.72 -9.77 -3.82
N VAL A 107 -1.74 -10.05 -5.12
CA VAL A 107 -0.93 -11.14 -5.71
C VAL A 107 0.42 -10.60 -6.18
N SER A 108 1.48 -10.77 -5.39
CA SER A 108 2.79 -10.17 -5.69
C SER A 108 3.57 -10.88 -6.80
N LYS A 109 4.44 -10.12 -7.48
CA LYS A 109 5.37 -10.60 -8.51
C LYS A 109 6.38 -11.62 -8.01
N GLY A 110 6.76 -11.54 -6.74
CA GLY A 110 7.88 -12.29 -6.21
C GLY A 110 7.57 -12.95 -4.89
N ARG A 111 8.54 -13.71 -4.41
CA ARG A 111 8.54 -14.21 -3.04
C ARG A 111 8.83 -13.05 -2.10
N HIS A 112 7.99 -12.87 -1.09
CA HIS A 112 8.28 -11.95 -0.01
C HIS A 112 9.55 -12.39 0.74
N PRO A 113 10.49 -11.50 1.11
CA PRO A 113 11.75 -11.89 1.74
C PRO A 113 11.56 -12.76 2.99
N GLN A 114 10.54 -12.46 3.80
CA GLN A 114 10.27 -13.18 5.05
C GLN A 114 9.21 -14.29 4.93
N HIS A 115 8.27 -14.15 4.00
CA HIS A 115 7.07 -15.00 3.91
C HIS A 115 7.09 -15.96 2.70
N GLY A 116 8.07 -15.80 1.81
CA GLY A 116 8.16 -16.55 0.57
C GLY A 116 6.96 -16.26 -0.34
N ALA A 117 6.49 -17.27 -1.06
CA ALA A 117 5.29 -17.15 -1.89
C ALA A 117 3.98 -17.32 -1.09
N ARG A 118 4.05 -17.76 0.17
CA ARG A 118 2.85 -18.17 0.94
C ARG A 118 1.97 -16.96 1.27
N PRO A 119 0.65 -17.15 1.42
CA PRO A 119 -0.22 -16.11 1.93
C PRO A 119 0.23 -15.60 3.31
N TRP A 120 0.17 -14.30 3.50
CA TRP A 120 0.42 -13.63 4.78
C TRP A 120 -0.46 -12.38 4.90
N THR A 121 -0.75 -11.97 6.13
CA THR A 121 -1.63 -10.83 6.43
C THR A 121 -0.86 -9.67 7.06
N LEU A 122 -1.08 -8.46 6.58
CA LEU A 122 -0.73 -7.23 7.29
C LEU A 122 -1.93 -6.77 8.14
N HIS A 123 -1.68 -6.45 9.40
CA HIS A 123 -2.72 -6.02 10.32
C HIS A 123 -2.17 -4.97 11.31
N SER A 124 -2.51 -3.71 11.07
CA SER A 124 -2.13 -2.55 11.88
C SER A 124 -3.03 -2.27 13.09
N ARG A 125 -4.33 -2.59 12.99
CA ARG A 125 -5.39 -2.25 13.97
C ARG A 125 -5.50 -3.22 15.17
N GLY A 126 -6.38 -2.90 16.12
CA GLY A 126 -6.70 -3.69 17.33
C GLY A 126 -7.45 -5.01 17.06
N CYS A 127 -7.61 -5.85 18.07
CA CYS A 127 -8.41 -7.09 17.94
C CYS A 127 -9.87 -6.78 17.58
N GLY A 128 -10.46 -7.58 16.68
CA GLY A 128 -11.86 -7.40 16.22
C GLY A 128 -12.05 -6.32 15.16
N HIS A 129 -10.98 -5.62 14.75
CA HIS A 129 -11.00 -4.71 13.61
C HIS A 129 -10.47 -5.40 12.35
N ARG A 130 -10.94 -4.95 11.18
CA ARG A 130 -10.43 -5.39 9.89
C ARG A 130 -8.97 -4.96 9.72
N GLY A 131 -8.10 -5.90 9.39
CA GLY A 131 -6.70 -5.71 9.03
C GLY A 131 -6.54 -5.19 7.61
N ASP A 132 -5.32 -4.77 7.27
CA ASP A 132 -5.03 -3.98 6.07
C ASP A 132 -5.27 -4.81 4.79
N TYR A 133 -4.44 -5.83 4.54
CA TYR A 133 -4.56 -6.69 3.35
C TYR A 133 -3.93 -8.08 3.57
N VAL A 134 -4.28 -9.04 2.72
CA VAL A 134 -3.59 -10.33 2.57
C VAL A 134 -2.76 -10.28 1.29
N SER A 135 -1.50 -10.73 1.35
CA SER A 135 -0.64 -10.83 0.16
C SER A 135 -0.08 -12.24 -0.01
N LEU A 136 0.07 -12.66 -1.26
CA LEU A 136 0.70 -13.93 -1.63
C LEU A 136 1.45 -13.79 -2.95
N GLY A 137 2.56 -14.51 -3.09
CA GLY A 137 3.30 -14.55 -4.36
C GLY A 137 2.57 -15.39 -5.38
N HIS A 138 2.57 -14.97 -6.65
CA HIS A 138 1.86 -15.67 -7.73
C HIS A 138 2.23 -17.16 -7.85
N GLN A 139 3.45 -17.56 -7.44
CA GLN A 139 3.90 -18.95 -7.48
C GLN A 139 3.06 -19.89 -6.59
N SER A 140 2.41 -19.37 -5.55
CA SER A 140 1.50 -20.17 -4.71
C SER A 140 0.19 -20.51 -5.40
N LEU A 141 -0.24 -19.72 -6.39
CA LEU A 141 -1.44 -19.98 -7.18
C LEU A 141 -1.17 -20.99 -8.29
N THR A 142 0.02 -20.93 -8.89
CA THR A 142 0.41 -21.81 -10.02
C THR A 142 0.88 -23.20 -9.59
N ALA A 143 1.17 -23.41 -8.30
CA ALA A 143 1.45 -24.74 -7.78
C ALA A 143 0.20 -25.64 -7.91
N ASN A 144 0.37 -26.93 -8.28
CA ASN A 144 -0.70 -27.94 -8.41
C ASN A 144 -1.39 -28.33 -7.07
N ALA A 145 -1.64 -27.36 -6.20
CA ALA A 145 -2.12 -27.53 -4.84
C ALA A 145 -3.16 -26.45 -4.46
N SER A 146 -4.07 -26.12 -5.38
CA SER A 146 -5.08 -25.06 -5.21
C SER A 146 -5.91 -25.22 -3.93
N THR A 147 -6.17 -26.45 -3.47
CA THR A 147 -6.86 -26.74 -2.20
C THR A 147 -6.03 -26.38 -0.97
N LEU A 148 -4.71 -26.65 -0.98
CA LEU A 148 -3.81 -26.27 0.12
C LEU A 148 -3.57 -24.75 0.14
N THR A 149 -3.47 -24.14 -1.04
CA THR A 149 -3.39 -22.68 -1.19
C THR A 149 -4.69 -22.04 -0.71
N GLY A 150 -5.85 -22.58 -1.07
CA GLY A 150 -7.16 -22.12 -0.61
C GLY A 150 -7.32 -22.21 0.91
N ARG A 151 -6.93 -23.33 1.53
CA ARG A 151 -6.91 -23.46 3.01
C ARG A 151 -6.00 -22.44 3.68
N SER A 152 -4.84 -22.18 3.10
CA SER A 152 -3.89 -21.19 3.64
C SER A 152 -4.42 -19.76 3.46
N LEU A 153 -5.07 -19.49 2.33
CA LEU A 153 -5.69 -18.20 2.03
C LEU A 153 -6.88 -17.93 2.96
N ALA A 154 -7.78 -18.91 3.17
CA ALA A 154 -8.89 -18.80 4.11
C ALA A 154 -8.40 -18.46 5.52
N ARG A 155 -7.31 -19.11 5.96
CA ARG A 155 -6.67 -18.81 7.25
C ARG A 155 -6.23 -17.35 7.34
N GLU A 156 -5.46 -16.85 6.38
CA GLU A 156 -4.98 -15.46 6.39
C GLU A 156 -6.13 -14.44 6.25
N MET A 157 -7.20 -14.78 5.52
CA MET A 157 -8.41 -13.94 5.43
C MET A 157 -9.13 -13.82 6.78
N LEU A 158 -9.26 -14.93 7.52
CA LEU A 158 -9.75 -14.90 8.91
C LEU A 158 -8.83 -14.06 9.80
N ARG A 159 -7.51 -14.18 9.65
CA ARG A 159 -6.56 -13.33 10.42
C ARG A 159 -6.76 -11.85 10.12
N ARG A 160 -7.03 -11.51 8.87
CA ARG A 160 -7.28 -10.13 8.47
C ARG A 160 -8.51 -9.61 9.19
N ARG A 161 -9.60 -10.37 9.22
CA ARG A 161 -10.85 -9.96 9.89
C ARG A 161 -10.75 -9.92 11.43
N LEU A 162 -9.97 -10.80 12.04
CA LEU A 162 -10.04 -11.06 13.50
C LEU A 162 -8.77 -10.69 14.29
N ARG A 163 -7.66 -10.39 13.62
CA ARG A 163 -6.31 -10.26 14.22
C ARG A 163 -5.85 -11.51 15.00
N ALA A 164 -6.07 -12.69 14.45
CA ALA A 164 -5.66 -13.92 15.11
C ALA A 164 -4.33 -14.44 14.49
N ALA A 165 -3.19 -14.30 15.18
CA ALA A 165 -1.87 -14.65 14.62
C ALA A 165 -1.52 -16.14 14.74
N ALA A 166 -0.75 -16.69 13.80
CA ALA A 166 0.01 -17.93 14.06
C ALA A 166 1.16 -17.63 15.01
N SER A 167 1.30 -18.47 16.03
CA SER A 167 2.43 -18.49 16.95
C SER A 167 3.72 -18.81 16.18
N ARG A 168 4.60 -17.82 16.00
CA ARG A 168 6.04 -18.06 15.98
C ARG A 168 6.55 -17.66 17.36
N VAL A 169 6.73 -18.62 18.26
CA VAL A 169 7.54 -18.39 19.46
C VAL A 169 9.00 -18.42 19.00
N ALA A 170 9.62 -17.26 18.94
CA ALA A 170 11.07 -17.15 18.92
C ALA A 170 11.54 -17.49 20.35
N LEU A 171 12.09 -18.68 20.54
CA LEU A 171 12.90 -18.98 21.72
C LEU A 171 14.21 -18.19 21.59
N GLY A 172 14.30 -17.06 22.27
CA GLY A 172 15.51 -16.26 22.37
C GLY A 172 15.31 -15.08 23.30
N ALA A 173 16.09 -15.04 24.38
CA ALA A 173 16.21 -13.97 25.38
C ALA A 173 15.12 -13.88 26.47
N TYR A 174 15.15 -14.82 27.41
CA TYR A 174 14.84 -14.51 28.82
C TYR A 174 15.99 -15.03 29.68
N SER A 175 17.11 -14.31 29.65
CA SER A 175 18.23 -14.49 30.59
C SER A 175 18.35 -13.24 31.45
N SER A 176 17.43 -13.04 32.38
CA SER A 176 17.62 -12.29 33.64
C SER A 176 16.28 -11.88 34.24
N LEU A 177 15.69 -12.77 35.05
CA LEU A 177 14.81 -12.40 36.17
C LEU A 177 14.76 -13.58 37.14
N ARG A 178 15.80 -13.66 37.99
CA ARG A 178 15.70 -14.21 39.35
C ARG A 178 14.94 -13.15 40.17
N LEU A 179 14.05 -13.42 41.13
CA LEU A 179 13.91 -14.54 42.05
C LEU A 179 12.51 -14.42 42.71
N GLY A 180 11.91 -15.54 43.14
CA GLY A 180 11.05 -15.55 44.33
C GLY A 180 9.56 -15.87 44.15
N CYS A 181 9.22 -17.12 43.82
CA CYS A 181 8.19 -17.89 44.53
C CYS A 181 8.28 -19.38 44.17
N LEU A 182 8.61 -20.18 45.19
CA LEU A 182 8.61 -21.63 45.17
C LEU A 182 7.16 -22.13 45.35
N LEU A 183 6.57 -22.77 44.34
CA LEU A 183 5.67 -23.91 44.55
C LEU A 183 5.83 -24.90 43.38
N ARG A 184 6.04 -26.17 43.75
CA ARG A 184 6.37 -27.31 42.91
C ARG A 184 5.33 -27.55 41.79
N GLY A 185 5.77 -27.55 40.54
CA GLY A 185 5.07 -28.11 39.39
C GLY A 185 6.07 -28.45 38.27
N PRO A 186 5.87 -29.53 37.49
CA PRO A 186 6.78 -29.87 36.39
C PRO A 186 6.73 -28.80 35.29
N PRO A 187 7.78 -28.66 34.46
CA PRO A 187 7.82 -27.61 33.43
C PRO A 187 6.67 -27.79 32.43
N PRO A 188 6.04 -26.69 31.97
CA PRO A 188 5.00 -26.79 30.95
C PRO A 188 5.61 -27.34 29.66
N ARG A 189 5.04 -28.44 29.16
CA ARG A 189 5.31 -29.00 27.83
C ARG A 189 5.00 -27.95 26.75
N PRO A 190 5.68 -28.00 25.59
CA PRO A 190 5.35 -27.11 24.48
C PRO A 190 3.92 -27.39 24.00
N SER A 191 3.05 -26.41 24.16
CA SER A 191 1.67 -26.44 23.66
C SER A 191 1.66 -26.36 22.13
N PRO A 192 0.74 -27.09 21.45
CA PRO A 192 0.65 -27.04 19.99
C PRO A 192 0.25 -25.62 19.55
N PRO A 193 0.54 -25.23 18.28
CA PRO A 193 -0.13 -24.06 17.70
C PRO A 193 -1.64 -24.34 17.79
N LEU A 194 -2.53 -23.36 17.86
CA LEU A 194 -3.30 -22.97 16.67
C LEU A 194 -4.46 -22.06 17.08
N LEU A 195 -4.87 -21.26 16.11
CA LEU A 195 -6.19 -20.65 15.95
C LEU A 195 -7.41 -21.61 15.96
N LEU A 196 -7.19 -22.93 16.00
CA LEU A 196 -8.12 -23.93 15.48
C LEU A 196 -8.02 -25.25 16.26
N CYS A 197 -9.15 -25.89 16.55
CA CYS A 197 -9.28 -26.99 17.51
C CYS A 197 -9.49 -28.36 16.80
N PRO A 198 -9.01 -29.49 17.37
CA PRO A 198 -9.31 -30.83 16.85
C PRO A 198 -10.78 -31.22 17.09
N ALA A 199 -11.31 -32.14 16.28
CA ALA A 199 -12.70 -32.58 16.35
C ALA A 199 -13.06 -33.20 17.72
N PRO A 200 -14.31 -33.04 18.22
CA PRO A 200 -14.73 -33.63 19.48
C PRO A 200 -14.74 -35.17 19.38
N SER A 201 -13.99 -35.84 20.26
CA SER A 201 -14.02 -37.30 20.41
C SER A 201 -15.21 -37.73 21.29
N PRO A 202 -15.88 -38.86 21.01
CA PRO A 202 -17.04 -39.32 21.77
C PRO A 202 -16.72 -39.97 23.13
N PHE A 203 -15.48 -39.88 23.64
CA PHE A 203 -15.08 -40.49 24.91
C PHE A 203 -14.71 -39.42 25.96
N PRO A 204 -15.15 -39.56 27.23
CA PRO A 204 -14.77 -38.66 28.30
C PRO A 204 -13.27 -38.78 28.64
N PRO A 205 -12.59 -37.71 29.07
CA PRO A 205 -11.16 -37.72 29.30
C PRO A 205 -10.82 -38.57 30.54
N SER A 206 -10.07 -39.65 30.35
CA SER A 206 -9.40 -40.37 31.45
C SER A 206 -8.08 -39.67 31.81
N PRO A 207 -7.58 -39.80 33.05
CA PRO A 207 -6.39 -39.07 33.49
C PRO A 207 -5.12 -39.66 32.87
N CYS A 208 -4.29 -38.76 32.32
CA CYS A 208 -2.83 -38.84 32.19
C CYS A 208 -2.21 -40.21 31.86
N MET A 209 -1.98 -40.47 30.57
CA MET A 209 -0.86 -41.29 30.13
C MET A 209 -0.11 -40.55 29.00
N PRO A 210 1.22 -40.36 29.09
CA PRO A 210 1.96 -39.62 28.07
C PRO A 210 2.24 -40.49 26.83
N PRO A 211 2.11 -39.95 25.59
CA PRO A 211 2.62 -40.63 24.40
C PRO A 211 4.15 -40.49 24.30
N PRO A 212 4.84 -41.41 23.58
CA PRO A 212 6.30 -41.42 23.49
C PRO A 212 6.86 -40.21 22.73
N PRO A 213 8.10 -39.79 23.03
CA PRO A 213 8.68 -38.56 22.50
C PRO A 213 9.06 -38.72 21.01
N LEU A 214 8.53 -37.85 20.15
CA LEU A 214 9.01 -37.71 18.77
C LEU A 214 10.25 -36.81 18.74
N GLU A 215 11.36 -37.38 18.29
CA GLU A 215 12.65 -36.70 18.16
C GLU A 215 12.60 -35.45 17.26
N ALA A 216 13.22 -34.38 17.75
CA ALA A 216 13.21 -33.04 17.18
C ALA A 216 14.22 -32.86 16.02
N LYS A 217 14.01 -33.52 14.87
CA LYS A 217 14.88 -33.32 13.68
C LYS A 217 14.22 -32.81 12.40
N ASN A 218 12.94 -32.44 12.38
CA ASN A 218 12.32 -31.87 11.17
C ASN A 218 11.44 -30.64 11.45
N ARG A 219 12.06 -29.45 11.49
CA ARG A 219 11.37 -28.15 11.43
C ARG A 219 10.87 -27.88 10.00
N LYS A 220 9.79 -28.56 9.59
CA LYS A 220 8.93 -28.10 8.48
C LYS A 220 7.53 -27.84 9.05
N ASN A 221 7.08 -26.59 8.92
CA ASN A 221 5.75 -26.12 9.31
C ASN A 221 4.66 -27.12 8.88
N PHE A 222 4.09 -27.85 9.85
CA PHE A 222 2.92 -28.68 9.66
C PHE A 222 1.73 -27.78 9.30
N VAL A 223 1.27 -27.88 8.06
CA VAL A 223 -0.12 -27.53 7.72
C VAL A 223 -0.94 -28.70 8.22
N LEU A 224 -1.70 -28.52 9.30
CA LEU A 224 -2.54 -29.61 9.81
C LEU A 224 -3.63 -29.93 8.77
N PRO A 225 -3.69 -31.18 8.28
CA PRO A 225 -4.57 -31.56 7.18
C PRO A 225 -6.06 -31.62 7.56
N GLN A 226 -6.41 -31.51 8.84
CA GLN A 226 -7.76 -31.70 9.39
C GLN A 226 -8.11 -30.56 10.34
N VAL A 227 -8.45 -29.41 9.78
CA VAL A 227 -8.92 -28.28 10.58
C VAL A 227 -10.16 -27.71 9.92
N THR A 228 -11.31 -27.98 10.54
CA THR A 228 -12.64 -27.74 9.95
C THR A 228 -13.43 -26.64 10.64
N GLN A 229 -13.09 -26.25 11.89
CA GLN A 229 -13.86 -25.27 12.66
C GLN A 229 -13.00 -24.25 13.43
N LEU A 230 -13.59 -23.09 13.71
CA LEU A 230 -13.04 -22.06 14.59
C LEU A 230 -13.24 -22.43 16.06
N CYS A 231 -12.24 -22.15 16.92
CA CYS A 231 -12.40 -22.36 18.35
C CYS A 231 -13.38 -21.34 18.94
N ASP A 232 -14.28 -21.85 19.77
CA ASP A 232 -15.30 -21.13 20.53
C ASP A 232 -14.99 -21.14 22.03
N GLU A 233 -15.90 -20.64 22.85
CA GLU A 233 -15.70 -20.50 24.30
C GLU A 233 -15.44 -21.82 25.02
N GLY A 234 -15.96 -22.92 24.51
CA GLY A 234 -15.79 -24.25 25.10
C GLY A 234 -14.49 -24.94 24.67
N SER A 235 -13.92 -24.54 23.53
CA SER A 235 -12.73 -25.18 22.95
C SER A 235 -11.47 -24.31 23.01
N HIS A 236 -11.60 -23.03 23.33
CA HIS A 236 -10.50 -22.06 23.38
C HIS A 236 -9.84 -21.99 24.76
N ALA A 237 -8.52 -22.19 24.82
CA ALA A 237 -7.74 -22.01 26.05
C ALA A 237 -7.48 -20.52 26.32
N ARG A 238 -8.24 -19.92 27.24
CA ARG A 238 -8.22 -18.48 27.53
C ARG A 238 -6.90 -18.01 28.16
N GLU A 239 -6.27 -18.87 28.97
CA GLU A 239 -5.06 -18.55 29.73
C GLU A 239 -3.77 -18.87 28.96
N ALA A 240 -3.86 -19.52 27.80
CA ALA A 240 -2.68 -19.87 27.02
C ALA A 240 -1.93 -18.59 26.58
N PRO A 241 -0.59 -18.52 26.70
CA PRO A 241 0.20 -17.33 26.35
C PRO A 241 0.35 -17.21 24.82
N THR A 242 -0.76 -17.09 24.11
CA THR A 242 -0.82 -16.91 22.67
C THR A 242 -0.93 -15.44 22.31
N ARG A 243 -0.41 -15.06 21.13
CA ARG A 243 -0.55 -13.69 20.62
C ARG A 243 -2.01 -13.26 20.47
N HIS A 244 -2.91 -14.20 20.18
CA HIS A 244 -4.36 -13.96 20.13
C HIS A 244 -4.89 -13.55 21.52
N ASN A 245 -4.60 -14.34 22.57
CA ASN A 245 -5.08 -14.03 23.92
C ASN A 245 -4.53 -12.70 24.45
N LEU A 246 -3.26 -12.41 24.16
CA LEU A 246 -2.63 -11.13 24.52
C LEU A 246 -3.31 -9.93 23.84
N LEU A 247 -3.71 -10.07 22.57
CA LEU A 247 -4.32 -8.98 21.79
C LEU A 247 -5.84 -8.87 21.98
N CYS A 248 -6.51 -9.99 22.27
CA CYS A 248 -7.96 -10.09 22.31
C CYS A 248 -8.53 -10.27 23.73
N GLY A 249 -7.68 -10.17 24.77
CA GLY A 249 -8.10 -10.29 26.17
C GLY A 249 -8.60 -11.69 26.53
N GLY A 250 -7.97 -12.73 25.99
CA GLY A 250 -8.36 -14.13 26.21
C GLY A 250 -9.63 -14.60 25.50
N ARG A 251 -10.32 -13.72 24.75
CA ARG A 251 -11.52 -14.09 23.97
C ARG A 251 -11.19 -15.08 22.87
N SER A 252 -12.07 -16.04 22.61
CA SER A 252 -11.96 -17.00 21.51
C SER A 252 -12.08 -16.35 20.14
N VAL A 253 -11.64 -17.06 19.10
CA VAL A 253 -11.76 -16.59 17.72
C VAL A 253 -13.22 -16.41 17.33
N TRP A 254 -14.11 -17.31 17.80
CA TRP A 254 -15.56 -17.21 17.57
C TRP A 254 -16.21 -16.02 18.29
N GLU A 255 -15.81 -15.72 19.54
CA GLU A 255 -16.28 -14.53 20.26
C GLU A 255 -15.94 -13.24 19.50
N VAL A 256 -14.70 -13.13 19.03
CA VAL A 256 -14.24 -11.96 18.26
C VAL A 256 -14.99 -11.85 16.92
N LEU A 257 -15.23 -12.98 16.24
CA LEU A 257 -15.96 -13.01 14.97
C LEU A 257 -17.43 -12.59 15.13
N ARG A 258 -18.14 -13.14 16.13
CA ARG A 258 -19.54 -12.79 16.39
C ARG A 258 -19.73 -11.34 16.82
N ALA A 259 -18.73 -10.77 17.51
CA ALA A 259 -18.74 -9.36 17.87
C ALA A 259 -18.40 -8.41 16.70
N SER A 260 -18.01 -8.92 15.53
CA SER A 260 -17.62 -8.06 14.39
C SER A 260 -18.83 -7.49 13.62
N PRO A 261 -18.68 -6.35 12.93
CA PRO A 261 -19.73 -5.76 12.09
C PRO A 261 -20.26 -6.69 10.99
N ASP A 262 -19.47 -7.70 10.62
CA ASP A 262 -19.81 -8.71 9.61
C ASP A 262 -20.86 -9.72 10.13
N PHE A 263 -21.04 -9.87 11.45
CA PHE A 263 -21.94 -10.86 12.08
C PHE A 263 -22.96 -10.26 13.06
N GLN A 264 -22.78 -8.99 13.45
CA GLN A 264 -23.78 -8.26 14.24
C GLN A 264 -25.12 -8.17 13.49
N ASN A 265 -26.22 -8.09 14.24
CA ASN A 265 -27.59 -7.94 13.70
C ASN A 265 -28.01 -9.07 12.73
N ASN A 266 -27.53 -10.29 12.96
CA ASN A 266 -27.84 -11.47 12.14
C ASN A 266 -27.40 -11.33 10.66
N ARG A 267 -26.40 -10.48 10.39
CA ARG A 267 -25.68 -10.49 9.11
C ARG A 267 -24.96 -11.83 8.97
N ASN A 268 -24.87 -12.36 7.74
CA ASN A 268 -24.32 -13.70 7.46
C ASN A 268 -25.04 -14.78 8.30
N ALA A 269 -26.36 -14.84 8.15
CA ALA A 269 -27.19 -15.87 8.77
C ALA A 269 -26.76 -17.26 8.31
N GLU A 270 -27.10 -18.28 9.10
CA GLU A 270 -26.80 -19.65 8.75
C GLU A 270 -27.66 -20.07 7.55
N GLU A 271 -27.00 -20.48 6.47
CA GLU A 271 -27.66 -20.88 5.23
C GLU A 271 -27.38 -22.35 4.94
N ALA A 272 -28.31 -23.00 4.24
CA ALA A 272 -28.07 -24.33 3.69
C ALA A 272 -26.87 -24.28 2.73
N PRO A 273 -26.06 -25.35 2.62
CA PRO A 273 -24.93 -25.39 1.70
C PRO A 273 -25.43 -25.29 0.26
N THR A 274 -25.45 -24.07 -0.27
CA THR A 274 -25.53 -23.82 -1.71
C THR A 274 -24.13 -24.03 -2.27
N GLU A 275 -24.02 -24.77 -3.38
CA GLU A 275 -22.78 -24.79 -4.16
C GLU A 275 -22.46 -23.34 -4.52
N SER A 276 -21.51 -22.76 -3.79
CA SER A 276 -21.20 -21.34 -3.89
C SER A 276 -20.49 -21.06 -5.20
N ASP A 277 -21.25 -20.71 -6.23
CA ASP A 277 -20.71 -20.13 -7.44
C ASP A 277 -20.24 -18.72 -7.12
N VAL A 278 -18.98 -18.64 -6.70
CA VAL A 278 -18.26 -17.37 -6.55
C VAL A 278 -18.23 -16.70 -7.92
N ALA A 279 -18.90 -15.56 -8.04
CA ALA A 279 -18.95 -14.73 -9.24
C ALA A 279 -17.67 -13.88 -9.34
N PHE A 280 -17.06 -13.87 -10.52
CA PHE A 280 -15.84 -13.11 -10.78
C PHE A 280 -16.15 -12.00 -11.77
N ARG A 281 -15.85 -10.76 -11.38
CA ARG A 281 -15.86 -9.60 -12.26
C ARG A 281 -14.43 -9.11 -12.43
N TYR A 282 -14.02 -8.86 -13.66
CA TYR A 282 -12.70 -8.32 -13.96
C TYR A 282 -12.82 -6.86 -14.34
N VAL A 283 -12.06 -6.02 -13.65
CA VAL A 283 -12.02 -4.58 -13.88
C VAL A 283 -10.59 -4.15 -14.16
N ARG A 284 -10.44 -3.24 -15.12
CA ARG A 284 -9.16 -2.64 -15.46
C ARG A 284 -8.91 -1.42 -14.60
N ALA A 285 -7.71 -1.34 -14.02
CA ALA A 285 -7.27 -0.16 -13.31
C ALA A 285 -7.32 1.07 -14.23
N GLN A 286 -7.98 2.13 -13.78
CA GLN A 286 -8.06 3.40 -14.48
C GLN A 286 -6.96 4.35 -14.00
N PRO A 287 -6.34 5.14 -14.89
CA PRO A 287 -5.43 6.20 -14.48
C PRO A 287 -6.10 7.10 -13.43
N PRO A 288 -5.45 7.36 -12.29
CA PRO A 288 -6.03 8.17 -11.24
C PRO A 288 -6.44 9.56 -11.71
N ARG A 289 -7.60 10.00 -11.21
CA ARG A 289 -8.15 11.34 -11.41
C ARG A 289 -8.01 12.11 -10.11
N ILE A 290 -7.32 13.25 -10.16
CA ILE A 290 -6.90 14.01 -8.98
C ILE A 290 -7.47 15.41 -9.09
N VAL A 291 -8.20 15.84 -8.06
CA VAL A 291 -8.58 17.25 -7.89
C VAL A 291 -7.74 17.85 -6.77
N LEU A 292 -6.92 18.84 -7.11
CA LEU A 292 -6.23 19.67 -6.13
C LEU A 292 -7.22 20.74 -5.64
N LEU A 293 -7.62 20.66 -4.36
CA LEU A 293 -8.56 21.58 -3.72
C LEU A 293 -7.78 22.49 -2.76
N ILE A 294 -7.66 23.77 -3.09
CA ILE A 294 -6.75 24.70 -2.41
C ILE A 294 -7.53 25.79 -1.68
N ASP A 295 -7.25 25.98 -0.40
CA ASP A 295 -7.78 27.07 0.43
C ASP A 295 -7.24 28.43 -0.07
N ASP A 296 -8.16 29.33 -0.43
CA ASP A 296 -7.92 30.62 -1.08
C ASP A 296 -8.17 31.79 -0.13
N THR A 297 -8.11 31.58 1.18
CA THR A 297 -8.39 32.62 2.20
C THR A 297 -7.22 33.59 2.42
N ASP A 298 -7.50 34.73 3.04
CA ASP A 298 -6.53 35.78 3.34
C ASP A 298 -5.32 35.30 4.17
N VAL A 299 -5.52 34.38 5.11
CA VAL A 299 -4.46 33.80 5.94
C VAL A 299 -3.41 33.05 5.12
N MET A 300 -3.76 32.58 3.92
CA MET A 300 -2.80 31.94 3.01
C MET A 300 -1.83 32.94 2.41
N ASN A 301 -2.10 34.25 2.49
CA ASN A 301 -1.20 35.30 2.00
C ASN A 301 -0.12 35.74 3.02
N VAL A 302 -0.10 35.15 4.21
CA VAL A 302 0.85 35.52 5.27
C VAL A 302 2.16 34.73 5.09
N GLN A 303 3.31 35.32 5.46
CA GLN A 303 4.62 34.66 5.51
C GLN A 303 5.03 33.91 4.21
N LYS A 304 4.66 34.42 3.03
CA LYS A 304 4.92 33.80 1.70
C LYS A 304 4.29 32.41 1.48
N ARG A 305 3.31 32.02 2.29
CA ARG A 305 2.65 30.71 2.20
C ARG A 305 2.04 30.47 0.83
N TRP A 306 1.27 31.44 0.31
CA TRP A 306 0.66 31.34 -1.01
C TRP A 306 1.69 31.14 -2.11
N GLU A 307 2.83 31.83 -2.02
CA GLU A 307 3.94 31.65 -2.97
C GLU A 307 4.46 30.21 -2.94
N PHE A 308 4.70 29.65 -1.75
CA PHE A 308 5.12 28.25 -1.59
C PHE A 308 4.06 27.26 -2.08
N VAL A 309 2.77 27.51 -1.85
CA VAL A 309 1.67 26.68 -2.37
C VAL A 309 1.67 26.68 -3.90
N ARG A 310 1.81 27.85 -4.54
CA ARG A 310 1.89 27.93 -6.01
C ARG A 310 3.09 27.17 -6.56
N LYS A 311 4.28 27.36 -5.96
CA LYS A 311 5.51 26.64 -6.33
C LYS A 311 5.34 25.13 -6.15
N ALA A 312 4.71 24.71 -5.05
CA ALA A 312 4.48 23.30 -4.72
C ALA A 312 3.52 22.61 -5.69
N VAL A 313 2.38 23.25 -5.99
CA VAL A 313 1.40 22.74 -6.96
C VAL A 313 2.03 22.63 -8.34
N ARG A 314 2.78 23.64 -8.78
CA ARG A 314 3.51 23.60 -10.05
C ARG A 314 4.50 22.44 -10.09
N LYS A 315 5.31 22.25 -9.04
CA LYS A 315 6.27 21.14 -8.95
C LYS A 315 5.59 19.79 -9.07
N VAL A 316 4.52 19.59 -8.31
CA VAL A 316 3.76 18.34 -8.29
C VAL A 316 3.20 18.02 -9.68
N VAL A 317 2.50 18.97 -10.29
CA VAL A 317 1.84 18.75 -11.59
C VAL A 317 2.85 18.59 -12.72
N THR A 318 3.94 19.35 -12.70
CA THR A 318 4.94 19.32 -13.79
C THR A 318 5.88 18.12 -13.68
N TYR A 319 6.28 17.70 -12.47
CA TYR A 319 7.36 16.72 -12.28
C TYR A 319 6.94 15.42 -11.56
N ASP A 320 5.95 15.45 -10.67
CA ASP A 320 5.63 14.29 -9.83
C ASP A 320 4.48 13.44 -10.38
N VAL A 321 3.43 14.07 -10.93
CA VAL A 321 2.26 13.34 -11.45
C VAL A 321 2.67 12.55 -12.72
N PRO A 322 2.46 11.22 -12.78
CA PRO A 322 2.79 10.42 -13.96
C PRO A 322 1.96 10.77 -15.20
N ASP A 323 2.45 10.42 -16.39
CA ASP A 323 1.71 10.61 -17.64
C ASP A 323 0.43 9.78 -17.68
N GLY A 324 -0.59 10.33 -18.33
CA GLY A 324 -1.89 9.68 -18.51
C GLY A 324 -2.87 9.86 -17.35
N HIS A 325 -2.43 10.42 -16.21
CA HIS A 325 -3.29 10.79 -15.07
C HIS A 325 -4.01 12.12 -15.35
N SER A 326 -5.17 12.31 -14.75
CA SER A 326 -5.94 13.55 -14.92
C SER A 326 -5.85 14.43 -13.67
N VAL A 327 -5.58 15.72 -13.86
CA VAL A 327 -5.49 16.70 -12.78
C VAL A 327 -6.45 17.86 -13.04
N GLY A 328 -7.25 18.20 -12.04
CA GLY A 328 -8.08 19.39 -12.00
C GLY A 328 -7.70 20.26 -10.80
N LEU A 329 -7.98 21.56 -10.90
CA LEU A 329 -7.64 22.52 -9.86
C LEU A 329 -8.84 23.37 -9.46
N VAL A 330 -9.20 23.28 -8.18
CA VAL A 330 -10.28 24.03 -7.54
C VAL A 330 -9.69 24.82 -6.40
N VAL A 331 -10.12 26.07 -6.26
CA VAL A 331 -9.83 26.87 -5.09
C VAL A 331 -11.12 27.16 -4.34
N PHE A 332 -11.03 27.42 -3.04
CA PHE A 332 -12.21 27.77 -2.24
C PHE A 332 -11.89 28.77 -1.13
N ASP A 333 -12.80 29.72 -0.95
CA ASP A 333 -12.86 30.67 0.15
C ASP A 333 -14.25 30.54 0.81
N SER A 334 -15.08 31.59 0.82
CA SER A 334 -16.52 31.50 1.08
C SER A 334 -17.32 30.76 0.01
N ALA A 335 -16.79 30.67 -1.22
CA ALA A 335 -17.33 29.89 -2.32
C ALA A 335 -16.22 29.06 -2.99
N ALA A 336 -16.58 28.18 -3.91
CA ALA A 336 -15.60 27.37 -4.66
C ALA A 336 -15.54 27.81 -6.12
N ALA A 337 -14.34 27.79 -6.71
CA ALA A 337 -14.10 28.15 -8.10
C ALA A 337 -13.13 27.18 -8.76
N THR A 338 -13.54 26.61 -9.90
CA THR A 338 -12.64 25.85 -10.77
C THR A 338 -11.65 26.82 -11.45
N LYS A 339 -10.35 26.59 -11.25
CA LYS A 339 -9.28 27.32 -11.95
C LYS A 339 -8.74 26.57 -13.15
N TYR A 340 -8.79 25.24 -13.11
CA TYR A 340 -8.45 24.42 -14.26
C TYR A 340 -9.33 23.17 -14.30
N PRO A 341 -9.99 22.86 -15.44
CA PRO A 341 -10.83 21.67 -15.55
C PRO A 341 -10.00 20.40 -15.46
N LEU A 342 -10.64 19.29 -15.09
CA LEU A 342 -9.99 17.98 -15.03
C LEU A 342 -9.42 17.61 -16.40
N THR A 343 -8.09 17.59 -16.50
CA THR A 343 -7.38 17.43 -17.79
C THR A 343 -6.34 16.34 -17.68
N ARG A 344 -6.30 15.46 -18.68
CA ARG A 344 -5.30 14.40 -18.78
C ARG A 344 -3.93 14.98 -19.11
N LEU A 345 -2.91 14.65 -18.32
CA LEU A 345 -1.54 15.10 -18.53
C LEU A 345 -0.85 14.24 -19.59
N THR A 346 -0.60 14.81 -20.76
CA THR A 346 0.00 14.12 -21.92
C THR A 346 1.37 14.67 -22.32
N ASP A 347 1.63 15.94 -22.02
CA ASP A 347 2.80 16.65 -22.54
C ASP A 347 3.20 17.81 -21.61
N GLY A 348 4.41 18.33 -21.82
CA GLY A 348 4.98 19.40 -21.00
C GLY A 348 4.22 20.72 -21.07
N ALA A 349 3.59 21.07 -22.20
CA ALA A 349 2.85 22.33 -22.33
C ALA A 349 1.52 22.28 -21.57
N THR A 350 0.83 21.14 -21.61
CA THR A 350 -0.38 20.90 -20.81
C THR A 350 -0.05 20.94 -19.31
N ARG A 351 1.03 20.26 -18.90
CA ARG A 351 1.53 20.28 -17.51
C ARG A 351 1.84 21.69 -17.01
N GLU A 352 2.51 22.48 -17.82
CA GLU A 352 2.86 23.87 -17.51
C GLU A 352 1.62 24.75 -17.30
N LYS A 353 0.60 24.61 -18.17
CA LYS A 353 -0.67 25.32 -18.04
C LYS A 353 -1.40 24.95 -16.76
N VAL A 354 -1.55 23.64 -16.48
CA VAL A 354 -2.25 23.15 -15.28
C VAL A 354 -1.51 23.62 -14.02
N GLY A 355 -0.20 23.41 -13.94
CA GLY A 355 0.63 23.76 -12.78
C GLY A 355 0.71 25.26 -12.48
N SER A 356 0.42 26.11 -13.46
CA SER A 356 0.48 27.57 -13.33
C SER A 356 -0.88 28.25 -13.17
N SER A 357 -1.96 27.46 -13.06
CA SER A 357 -3.34 27.97 -13.07
C SER A 357 -3.79 28.62 -11.77
N LEU A 358 -3.02 28.51 -10.68
CA LEU A 358 -3.32 29.19 -9.42
C LEU A 358 -3.17 30.72 -9.55
N PRO A 359 -4.10 31.51 -8.96
CA PRO A 359 -4.03 32.96 -9.04
C PRO A 359 -2.76 33.50 -8.36
N ARG A 360 -2.32 34.70 -8.79
CA ARG A 360 -1.07 35.29 -8.31
C ARG A 360 -1.05 35.50 -6.80
N ASN A 361 -2.18 35.98 -6.26
CA ASN A 361 -2.46 36.18 -4.85
C ASN A 361 -3.76 35.44 -4.51
N PRO A 362 -3.97 35.03 -3.25
CA PRO A 362 -5.22 34.42 -2.85
C PRO A 362 -6.33 35.48 -2.74
N SER A 363 -7.56 35.05 -2.44
CA SER A 363 -8.67 35.96 -2.15
C SER A 363 -8.36 36.84 -0.92
N ARG A 364 -9.14 37.92 -0.78
CA ARG A 364 -9.14 38.75 0.44
C ARG A 364 -10.19 38.30 1.45
N GLU A 365 -10.82 37.16 1.23
CA GLU A 365 -11.90 36.70 2.10
C GLU A 365 -11.33 36.22 3.43
N PRO A 366 -11.87 36.70 4.56
CA PRO A 366 -11.42 36.26 5.88
C PRO A 366 -11.61 34.76 6.07
N HIS A 367 -10.59 34.14 6.66
CA HIS A 367 -10.57 32.70 6.96
C HIS A 367 -11.81 32.13 7.66
N HIS A 368 -12.48 32.88 8.53
CA HIS A 368 -13.67 32.41 9.25
C HIS A 368 -14.92 32.22 8.36
N LYS A 369 -14.95 32.82 7.16
CA LYS A 369 -16.04 32.62 6.19
C LYS A 369 -15.82 31.45 5.24
N ARG A 370 -14.70 30.74 5.39
CA ARG A 370 -14.32 29.62 4.53
C ARG A 370 -15.39 28.51 4.51
N CYS A 371 -15.84 28.13 3.32
CA CYS A 371 -16.80 27.06 3.09
C CYS A 371 -16.12 25.81 2.53
N LEU A 372 -15.63 24.92 3.40
CA LEU A 372 -15.01 23.66 3.00
C LEU A 372 -15.98 22.75 2.22
N LEU A 373 -17.25 22.69 2.63
CA LEU A 373 -18.27 21.91 1.91
C LEU A 373 -18.53 22.43 0.49
N CYS A 374 -18.43 23.74 0.25
CA CYS A 374 -18.52 24.32 -1.08
C CYS A 374 -17.39 23.81 -1.98
N GLY A 375 -16.16 23.81 -1.45
CA GLY A 375 -14.98 23.26 -2.12
C GLY A 375 -15.13 21.77 -2.45
N LEU A 376 -15.59 20.96 -1.49
CA LEU A 376 -15.81 19.53 -1.69
C LEU A 376 -16.91 19.24 -2.72
N ARG A 377 -18.04 19.98 -2.68
CA ARG A 377 -19.11 19.83 -3.67
C ARG A 377 -18.64 20.16 -5.09
N GLU A 378 -17.82 21.20 -5.25
CA GLU A 378 -17.24 21.59 -6.53
C GLU A 378 -16.24 20.53 -7.04
N ALA A 379 -15.40 19.99 -6.16
CA ALA A 379 -14.49 18.89 -6.52
C ALA A 379 -15.25 17.62 -6.96
N LEU A 380 -16.33 17.26 -6.25
CA LEU A 380 -17.21 16.15 -6.62
C LEU A 380 -17.92 16.41 -7.96
N ARG A 381 -18.37 17.64 -8.20
CA ARG A 381 -18.97 18.04 -9.48
C ARG A 381 -17.97 17.86 -10.63
N MET A 382 -16.74 18.31 -10.45
CA MET A 382 -15.67 18.16 -11.44
C MET A 382 -15.38 16.69 -11.77
N LEU A 383 -15.33 15.81 -10.76
CA LEU A 383 -15.10 14.37 -10.95
C LEU A 383 -16.27 13.65 -11.64
N ARG A 384 -17.50 14.18 -11.56
CA ARG A 384 -18.70 13.59 -12.17
C ARG A 384 -18.94 14.04 -13.62
N GLN A 385 -18.47 15.23 -14.00
CA GLN A 385 -18.78 15.82 -15.30
C GLN A 385 -17.96 15.25 -16.46
N ASP A 386 -17.00 14.36 -16.20
CA ASP A 386 -16.17 13.77 -17.25
C ASP A 386 -16.86 12.57 -17.93
N SER A 387 -16.53 12.40 -19.21
CA SER A 387 -16.99 11.40 -20.19
C SER A 387 -16.91 9.92 -19.76
N THR A 388 -16.23 9.63 -18.65
CA THR A 388 -16.01 8.27 -18.14
C THR A 388 -17.16 7.73 -17.30
N GLY A 389 -18.13 8.57 -16.90
CA GLY A 389 -19.34 8.16 -16.16
C GLY A 389 -19.10 7.68 -14.71
N SER A 390 -17.84 7.46 -14.30
CA SER A 390 -17.45 7.17 -12.93
C SER A 390 -17.23 8.47 -12.14
N GLY A 391 -17.83 8.60 -10.95
CA GLY A 391 -17.61 9.73 -10.05
C GLY A 391 -16.34 9.61 -9.18
N ALA A 392 -15.65 8.46 -9.25
CA ALA A 392 -14.57 8.13 -8.31
C ALA A 392 -13.23 8.76 -8.63
N GLY A 393 -12.46 9.08 -7.61
CA GLY A 393 -11.19 9.76 -7.78
C GLY A 393 -10.62 10.19 -6.44
N HIS A 394 -9.63 11.06 -6.51
CA HIS A 394 -8.91 11.53 -5.34
C HIS A 394 -9.01 13.04 -5.25
N VAL A 395 -9.31 13.53 -4.06
CA VAL A 395 -9.22 14.95 -3.73
C VAL A 395 -8.03 15.14 -2.81
N VAL A 396 -7.10 16.02 -3.20
CA VAL A 396 -6.00 16.44 -2.33
C VAL A 396 -6.31 17.87 -1.87
N LEU A 397 -6.80 17.97 -0.64
CA LEU A 397 -7.13 19.23 0.01
C LEU A 397 -5.87 19.84 0.65
N LEU A 398 -5.57 21.10 0.33
CA LEU A 398 -4.58 21.91 1.01
C LEU A 398 -5.28 23.07 1.71
N THR A 399 -5.13 23.15 3.03
CA THR A 399 -5.82 24.16 3.83
C THR A 399 -4.95 24.74 4.93
N ALA A 400 -5.19 26.00 5.29
CA ALA A 400 -4.54 26.63 6.44
C ALA A 400 -4.87 25.95 7.79
N GLY A 401 -5.79 24.98 7.81
CA GLY A 401 -6.37 24.49 9.06
C GLY A 401 -7.14 25.60 9.76
N GLY A 402 -7.39 25.46 11.07
CA GLY A 402 -8.13 26.44 11.88
C GLY A 402 -9.55 26.75 11.38
N GLY A 403 -10.21 27.74 11.97
CA GLY A 403 -11.57 28.16 11.59
C GLY A 403 -12.66 27.36 12.31
N GLU A 404 -13.92 27.52 11.89
CA GLU A 404 -15.03 26.79 12.52
C GLU A 404 -14.86 25.28 12.32
N PRO A 405 -14.84 24.49 13.41
CA PRO A 405 -14.85 23.04 13.33
C PRO A 405 -15.91 22.49 12.37
N LEU A 406 -15.62 21.40 11.64
CA LEU A 406 -16.72 20.61 11.10
C LEU A 406 -17.48 20.03 12.29
N ASP A 407 -18.71 20.49 12.48
CA ASP A 407 -19.63 19.87 13.42
C ASP A 407 -19.96 18.43 12.97
N ALA A 408 -20.65 17.68 13.84
CA ALA A 408 -21.01 16.30 13.54
C ALA A 408 -21.87 16.19 12.26
N THR A 409 -22.74 17.17 12.00
CA THR A 409 -23.63 17.19 10.85
C THR A 409 -22.87 17.34 9.54
N ARG A 410 -22.00 18.35 9.42
CA ARG A 410 -21.16 18.61 8.25
C ARG A 410 -20.13 17.51 8.03
N THR A 411 -19.60 16.92 9.10
CA THR A 411 -18.70 15.75 9.04
C THR A 411 -19.42 14.56 8.40
N ASN A 412 -20.65 14.26 8.83
CA ASN A 412 -21.45 13.18 8.26
C ASN A 412 -21.85 13.47 6.81
N GLU A 413 -22.24 14.71 6.50
CA GLU A 413 -22.57 15.12 5.14
C GLU A 413 -21.39 14.93 4.20
N ALA A 414 -20.21 15.45 4.56
CA ALA A 414 -18.99 15.30 3.76
C ALA A 414 -18.60 13.83 3.57
N SER A 415 -18.61 13.05 4.67
CA SER A 415 -18.25 11.63 4.63
C SER A 415 -19.21 10.83 3.75
N HIS A 416 -20.51 11.07 3.87
CA HIS A 416 -21.53 10.42 3.04
C HIS A 416 -21.39 10.82 1.56
N ALA A 417 -21.18 12.10 1.27
CA ALA A 417 -21.01 12.58 -0.10
C ALA A 417 -19.77 11.99 -0.80
N LEU A 418 -18.64 11.89 -0.08
CA LEU A 418 -17.40 11.30 -0.59
C LEU A 418 -17.53 9.79 -0.80
N THR A 419 -18.06 9.06 0.19
CA THR A 419 -18.23 7.60 0.12
C THR A 419 -19.24 7.20 -0.95
N ALA A 420 -20.37 7.92 -1.06
CA ALA A 420 -21.35 7.68 -2.12
C ALA A 420 -20.80 7.96 -3.53
N ALA A 421 -19.83 8.88 -3.65
CA ALA A 421 -19.18 9.19 -4.92
C ALA A 421 -17.96 8.28 -5.22
N GLY A 422 -17.52 7.43 -4.27
CA GLY A 422 -16.28 6.66 -4.40
C GLY A 422 -15.03 7.53 -4.43
N VAL A 423 -15.05 8.69 -3.74
CA VAL A 423 -13.95 9.66 -3.75
C VAL A 423 -13.15 9.61 -2.45
N VAL A 424 -11.83 9.54 -2.58
CA VAL A 424 -10.88 9.47 -1.47
C VAL A 424 -10.33 10.88 -1.18
N LEU A 425 -10.44 11.35 0.07
CA LEU A 425 -9.92 12.65 0.49
C LEU A 425 -8.58 12.53 1.21
N HIS A 426 -7.54 13.10 0.64
CA HIS A 426 -6.26 13.35 1.30
C HIS A 426 -6.22 14.82 1.75
N ALA A 427 -5.92 15.08 3.02
CA ALA A 427 -5.89 16.42 3.59
C ALA A 427 -4.47 16.83 3.99
N ILE A 428 -4.06 18.04 3.66
CA ILE A 428 -2.79 18.65 4.05
C ILE A 428 -3.10 19.95 4.76
N VAL A 429 -2.75 20.01 6.04
CA VAL A 429 -2.89 21.19 6.89
C VAL A 429 -1.58 21.98 6.86
N TYR A 430 -1.68 23.25 6.50
CA TYR A 430 -0.57 24.21 6.36
C TYR A 430 -0.79 25.41 7.32
N PRO A 431 -0.60 25.20 8.65
CA PRO A 431 -1.13 26.03 9.74
C PRO A 431 -0.36 27.34 9.97
N LEU A 432 -1.07 28.44 10.29
CA LEU A 432 -0.50 29.79 10.44
C LEU A 432 0.33 30.03 11.71
N THR A 433 -0.11 29.50 12.86
CA THR A 433 0.48 29.84 14.18
C THR A 433 0.51 28.69 15.17
N GLU A 434 -0.13 27.56 14.86
CA GLU A 434 -0.07 26.39 15.71
C GLU A 434 1.09 25.51 15.23
N LYS A 435 2.22 25.57 15.94
CA LYS A 435 3.37 24.66 15.75
C LYS A 435 2.94 23.18 15.78
N TYR A 436 1.83 22.92 16.47
CA TYR A 436 1.05 21.69 16.43
C TYR A 436 -0.44 22.08 16.38
N PRO A 437 -1.05 22.17 15.19
CA PRO A 437 -2.48 22.42 15.13
C PRO A 437 -3.18 21.34 15.95
N THR A 438 -4.02 21.76 16.90
CA THR A 438 -4.91 20.80 17.56
C THR A 438 -5.66 20.04 16.47
N PRO A 439 -5.78 18.69 16.53
CA PRO A 439 -6.45 17.91 15.50
C PRO A 439 -7.82 18.51 15.21
N GLY A 440 -7.91 19.21 14.07
CA GLY A 440 -9.07 20.00 13.73
C GLY A 440 -10.22 19.07 13.37
N ALA A 441 -11.17 18.94 14.29
CA ALA A 441 -12.58 19.10 13.98
C ALA A 441 -13.09 18.37 12.72
N GLY A 442 -13.17 17.04 12.79
CA GLY A 442 -13.86 16.23 11.80
C GLY A 442 -13.10 15.97 10.50
N LEU A 443 -12.14 16.80 10.08
CA LEU A 443 -11.46 16.63 8.79
C LEU A 443 -10.63 15.33 8.73
N GLU A 444 -9.95 14.97 9.82
CA GLU A 444 -9.27 13.68 9.96
C GLU A 444 -10.27 12.51 9.86
N THR A 445 -11.45 12.66 10.48
CA THR A 445 -12.52 11.67 10.40
C THR A 445 -13.03 11.52 8.97
N VAL A 446 -13.30 12.63 8.26
CA VAL A 446 -13.76 12.60 6.86
C VAL A 446 -12.70 11.95 5.95
N ALA A 447 -11.42 12.34 6.10
CA ALA A 447 -10.32 11.75 5.34
C ALA A 447 -10.21 10.24 5.62
N ALA A 448 -10.21 9.82 6.89
CA ALA A 448 -10.11 8.42 7.27
C ALA A 448 -11.31 7.58 6.78
N LEU A 449 -12.53 8.10 6.87
CA LEU A 449 -13.75 7.42 6.40
C LEU A 449 -13.79 7.28 4.87
N SER A 450 -13.25 8.26 4.14
CA SER A 450 -13.09 8.17 2.69
C SER A 450 -11.92 7.29 2.25
N GLY A 451 -11.12 6.75 3.18
CA GLY A 451 -9.95 5.91 2.90
C GLY A 451 -8.65 6.68 2.64
N GLY A 452 -8.65 8.00 2.81
CA GLY A 452 -7.49 8.86 2.65
C GLY A 452 -6.71 9.09 3.94
N ARG A 453 -5.84 10.10 3.91
CA ARG A 453 -4.90 10.40 5.01
C ARG A 453 -4.79 11.90 5.22
N THR A 454 -4.49 12.29 6.45
CA THR A 454 -4.22 13.68 6.84
C THR A 454 -2.74 13.87 7.13
N TYR A 455 -2.18 14.95 6.62
CA TYR A 455 -0.80 15.39 6.82
C TYR A 455 -0.81 16.79 7.43
N ILE A 456 0.13 17.05 8.33
CA ILE A 456 0.30 18.35 8.96
C ILE A 456 1.72 18.80 8.67
N VAL A 457 1.85 19.97 8.05
CA VAL A 457 3.16 20.62 7.86
C VAL A 457 3.46 21.45 9.10
N PRO A 458 4.55 21.19 9.83
CA PRO A 458 4.87 21.95 11.03
C PRO A 458 5.21 23.39 10.69
N ASP A 459 4.61 24.33 11.42
CA ASP A 459 4.84 25.76 11.23
C ASP A 459 6.25 26.17 11.68
N GLN A 460 7.00 26.84 10.80
CA GLN A 460 8.37 27.29 11.04
C GLN A 460 8.66 28.59 10.27
N GLY A 461 8.95 29.67 11.00
CA GLY A 461 9.33 30.96 10.42
C GLY A 461 10.76 31.41 10.78
N ILE A 462 11.27 32.38 10.01
CA ILE A 462 12.42 33.22 10.34
C ILE A 462 12.00 34.67 10.10
N GLY A 463 11.91 35.46 11.17
CA GLY A 463 11.39 36.82 11.08
C GLY A 463 9.93 36.82 10.57
N ALA A 464 9.68 37.59 9.50
CA ALA A 464 8.37 37.70 8.86
C ALA A 464 8.11 36.63 7.77
N ASP A 465 9.11 35.80 7.44
CA ASP A 465 9.03 34.83 6.35
C ASP A 465 8.93 33.38 6.86
N SER A 466 8.25 32.51 6.11
CA SER A 466 8.30 31.07 6.34
C SER A 466 9.68 30.52 6.00
N LYS A 467 10.14 29.49 6.73
CA LYS A 467 11.36 28.76 6.39
C LYS A 467 11.20 27.97 5.10
N LEU A 468 12.31 27.77 4.38
CA LEU A 468 12.35 26.83 3.25
C LEU A 468 11.94 25.40 3.66
N SER A 469 12.20 24.99 4.91
CA SER A 469 11.75 23.70 5.44
C SER A 469 10.24 23.53 5.37
N MET A 470 9.44 24.59 5.56
CA MET A 470 7.98 24.52 5.39
C MET A 470 7.58 24.21 3.94
N TYR A 471 8.22 24.88 2.98
CA TYR A 471 8.03 24.61 1.56
C TYR A 471 8.38 23.15 1.22
N TYR A 472 9.55 22.69 1.66
CA TYR A 472 9.98 21.32 1.41
C TYR A 472 9.05 20.29 2.06
N ASN A 473 8.62 20.51 3.31
CA ASN A 473 7.68 19.64 4.00
C ASN A 473 6.30 19.62 3.33
N LEU A 474 5.88 20.73 2.71
CA LEU A 474 4.68 20.77 1.89
C LEU A 474 4.85 19.93 0.62
N LEU A 475 6.00 20.03 -0.08
CA LEU A 475 6.31 19.16 -1.21
C LEU A 475 6.26 17.69 -0.81
N ASP A 476 6.83 17.34 0.35
CA ASP A 476 6.85 15.97 0.84
C ASP A 476 5.45 15.45 1.20
N SER A 477 4.63 16.29 1.82
CA SER A 477 3.23 15.97 2.15
C SER A 477 2.41 15.72 0.89
N LEU A 478 2.55 16.58 -0.13
CA LEU A 478 1.90 16.40 -1.43
C LEU A 478 2.38 15.12 -2.11
N TYR A 479 3.69 14.88 -2.12
CA TYR A 479 4.29 13.69 -2.69
C TYR A 479 3.77 12.41 -2.05
N THR A 480 3.66 12.39 -0.72
CA THR A 480 3.13 11.25 0.04
C THR A 480 1.62 11.08 -0.19
N ALA A 481 0.87 12.17 -0.32
CA ALA A 481 -0.54 12.11 -0.73
C ALA A 481 -0.69 11.48 -2.13
N LEU A 482 0.12 11.90 -3.10
CA LEU A 482 0.16 11.34 -4.47
C LEU A 482 0.56 9.87 -4.50
N ALA A 483 1.48 9.43 -3.64
CA ALA A 483 1.84 8.02 -3.52
C ALA A 483 0.64 7.16 -3.08
N GLY A 484 -0.23 7.72 -2.23
CA GLY A 484 -1.51 7.09 -1.85
C GLY A 484 -2.52 7.00 -2.99
N VAL A 485 -2.41 7.89 -3.99
CA VAL A 485 -3.29 7.92 -5.18
C VAL A 485 -2.80 6.97 -6.28
N THR A 486 -1.49 7.02 -6.57
CA THR A 486 -0.89 6.36 -7.74
C THR A 486 -0.32 4.99 -7.43
N GLY A 487 -0.11 4.67 -6.16
CA GLY A 487 0.59 3.47 -5.71
C GLY A 487 2.10 3.69 -5.56
N PRO A 488 2.75 3.01 -4.59
CA PRO A 488 4.14 3.27 -4.22
C PRO A 488 5.18 2.88 -5.29
N SER A 489 4.79 2.09 -6.31
CA SER A 489 5.67 1.64 -7.38
C SER A 489 5.77 2.60 -8.56
N VAL A 490 4.85 3.57 -8.68
CA VAL A 490 4.75 4.45 -9.86
C VAL A 490 5.61 5.70 -9.70
N LEU A 491 5.72 6.22 -8.49
CA LEU A 491 6.53 7.40 -8.19
C LEU A 491 8.00 7.04 -7.91
N PRO A 492 8.97 7.90 -8.24
CA PRO A 492 10.37 7.68 -7.91
C PRO A 492 10.61 7.41 -6.41
N VAL A 493 11.55 6.56 -6.04
CA VAL A 493 11.87 6.39 -4.62
C VAL A 493 12.74 7.56 -4.17
N LYS A 494 12.39 8.17 -3.03
CA LYS A 494 13.25 9.16 -2.37
C LYS A 494 14.42 8.45 -1.68
N VAL A 495 15.60 8.59 -2.25
CA VAL A 495 16.85 7.95 -1.78
C VAL A 495 17.49 8.78 -0.67
N HIS A 496 17.46 10.10 -0.80
CA HIS A 496 18.10 11.02 0.12
C HIS A 496 17.33 12.32 0.26
N ALA A 497 17.37 12.89 1.46
CA ALA A 497 16.82 14.19 1.79
C ALA A 497 17.64 14.78 2.95
N ALA A 498 18.18 15.99 2.77
CA ALA A 498 18.93 16.68 3.83
C ALA A 498 18.73 18.19 3.76
N GLU A 499 18.49 18.78 4.93
CA GLU A 499 18.53 20.23 5.14
C GLU A 499 19.96 20.66 5.49
N HIS A 500 20.47 21.65 4.77
CA HIS A 500 21.73 22.31 5.07
C HIS A 500 21.43 23.73 5.58
N PRO A 501 21.78 24.06 6.83
CA PRO A 501 21.44 25.35 7.41
C PRO A 501 22.14 26.49 6.64
N GLY A 502 21.43 27.60 6.48
CA GLY A 502 22.01 28.84 5.97
C GLY A 502 23.08 29.38 6.91
N GLY A 503 24.02 30.15 6.38
CA GLY A 503 25.06 30.80 7.18
C GLY A 503 26.34 31.08 6.40
N ARG A 504 27.46 31.23 7.12
CA ARG A 504 28.79 31.57 6.56
C ARG A 504 29.54 30.38 5.97
N VAL A 505 28.98 29.17 6.05
CA VAL A 505 29.62 27.97 5.52
C VAL A 505 29.50 28.01 4.00
N ALA A 506 30.62 28.19 3.31
CA ALA A 506 30.68 28.36 1.86
C ALA A 506 30.28 27.10 1.07
N VAL A 507 30.22 25.92 1.70
CA VAL A 507 29.90 24.66 1.03
C VAL A 507 29.03 23.76 1.90
N SER A 508 27.87 23.35 1.36
CA SER A 508 27.04 22.27 1.88
C SER A 508 27.52 20.92 1.32
N GLN A 509 27.72 19.91 2.17
CA GLN A 509 28.22 18.60 1.72
C GLN A 509 27.51 17.46 2.42
N GLY A 510 27.42 16.30 1.76
CA GLY A 510 26.82 15.12 2.33
C GLY A 510 27.05 13.86 1.49
N THR A 511 26.41 12.77 1.88
CA THR A 511 26.49 11.49 1.18
C THR A 511 25.11 10.86 1.02
N PHE A 512 24.95 10.02 0.01
CA PHE A 512 23.76 9.18 -0.18
C PHE A 512 24.17 7.83 -0.76
N ALA A 513 23.35 6.79 -0.58
CA ALA A 513 23.64 5.45 -1.10
C ALA A 513 22.56 5.03 -2.11
N LEU A 514 23.00 4.58 -3.28
CA LEU A 514 22.11 4.06 -4.33
C LEU A 514 22.11 2.52 -4.30
N ASP A 515 20.94 1.92 -4.19
CA ASP A 515 20.76 0.45 -4.21
C ASP A 515 21.01 -0.11 -5.62
N PRO A 516 21.55 -1.35 -5.77
CA PRO A 516 21.73 -2.00 -7.07
C PRO A 516 20.48 -2.14 -7.95
N HIS A 517 19.28 -2.10 -7.38
CA HIS A 517 18.02 -2.17 -8.13
C HIS A 517 17.48 -0.79 -8.50
N LEU A 518 18.13 0.29 -8.08
CA LEU A 518 17.83 1.67 -8.44
C LEU A 518 18.87 2.18 -9.44
N GLY A 519 18.53 3.21 -10.20
CA GLY A 519 19.46 3.83 -11.15
C GLY A 519 18.80 4.48 -12.34
N ALA A 520 17.60 4.02 -12.72
CA ALA A 520 16.81 4.66 -13.77
C ALA A 520 16.30 6.02 -13.29
N ASP A 521 16.36 7.05 -14.15
CA ASP A 521 15.83 8.40 -13.89
C ASP A 521 16.28 8.96 -12.52
N THR A 522 17.60 8.88 -12.25
CA THR A 522 18.17 9.37 -10.99
C THR A 522 18.35 10.89 -11.06
N VAL A 523 17.66 11.60 -10.18
CA VAL A 523 17.62 13.07 -10.14
C VAL A 523 18.16 13.57 -8.81
N PHE A 524 19.21 14.39 -8.88
CA PHE A 524 19.71 15.18 -7.78
C PHE A 524 19.08 16.57 -7.85
N ALA A 525 18.36 16.97 -6.82
CA ALA A 525 17.63 18.23 -6.77
C ALA A 525 18.06 19.07 -5.56
N ILE A 526 18.17 20.38 -5.79
CA ILE A 526 18.43 21.38 -4.74
C ILE A 526 17.24 22.33 -4.73
N PHE A 527 16.58 22.43 -3.59
CA PHE A 527 15.56 23.44 -3.32
C PHE A 527 16.20 24.61 -2.58
N TYR A 528 15.85 25.82 -2.99
CA TYR A 528 16.42 27.04 -2.44
C TYR A 528 15.35 28.10 -2.14
N TYR A 529 15.68 29.02 -1.23
CA TYR A 529 14.79 30.14 -0.93
C TYR A 529 14.89 31.25 -1.99
N HIS A 530 16.11 31.59 -2.39
CA HIS A 530 16.41 32.56 -3.44
C HIS A 530 17.63 32.09 -4.23
N VAL A 531 17.66 32.35 -5.55
CA VAL A 531 18.72 31.83 -6.44
C VAL A 531 20.10 32.35 -6.03
N THR A 532 20.18 33.57 -5.50
CA THR A 532 21.43 34.19 -5.03
C THR A 532 22.02 33.51 -3.79
N HIS A 533 21.35 32.52 -3.19
CA HIS A 533 21.89 31.77 -2.06
C HIS A 533 22.67 30.52 -2.51
N VAL A 534 22.53 30.09 -3.76
CA VAL A 534 23.19 28.90 -4.31
C VAL A 534 24.37 29.34 -5.18
N GLY A 535 25.53 28.72 -4.99
CA GLY A 535 26.69 28.84 -5.86
C GLY A 535 26.49 28.08 -7.18
N ASN A 536 27.41 28.28 -8.12
CA ASN A 536 27.33 27.57 -9.41
C ASN A 536 27.93 26.16 -9.32
N LEU A 537 28.73 25.91 -8.27
CA LEU A 537 29.49 24.69 -8.10
C LEU A 537 28.66 23.59 -7.43
N ILE A 538 28.29 22.58 -8.21
CA ILE A 538 27.67 21.34 -7.72
C ILE A 538 28.59 20.17 -8.12
N HIS A 539 29.20 19.51 -7.15
CA HIS A 539 30.05 18.35 -7.40
C HIS A 539 29.37 17.08 -6.90
N LEU A 540 29.30 16.07 -7.77
CA LEU A 540 28.89 14.72 -7.42
C LEU A 540 30.08 13.79 -7.64
N VAL A 541 30.39 12.98 -6.62
CA VAL A 541 31.45 11.98 -6.68
C VAL A 541 30.81 10.60 -6.58
N SER A 542 31.03 9.80 -7.62
CA SER A 542 30.53 8.44 -7.71
C SER A 542 31.20 7.51 -6.67
N PRO A 543 30.61 6.33 -6.40
CA PRO A 543 31.20 5.30 -5.55
C PRO A 543 32.58 4.82 -6.04
N GLN A 544 32.88 5.00 -7.33
CA GLN A 544 34.17 4.66 -7.94
C GLN A 544 35.20 5.81 -7.83
N GLY A 545 34.86 6.92 -7.17
CA GLY A 545 35.73 8.09 -7.02
C GLY A 545 35.76 9.02 -8.24
N GLN A 546 34.97 8.73 -9.29
CA GLN A 546 34.85 9.61 -10.45
C GLN A 546 34.02 10.85 -10.09
N VAL A 547 34.58 12.03 -10.33
CA VAL A 547 33.88 13.32 -10.22
C VAL A 547 33.05 13.55 -11.47
N ILE A 548 31.76 13.81 -11.31
CA ILE A 548 30.86 14.18 -12.39
C ILE A 548 30.90 15.69 -12.57
N ASP A 549 31.23 16.14 -13.79
CA ASP A 549 31.03 17.53 -14.19
C ASP A 549 29.53 17.79 -14.37
N THR A 550 28.96 18.58 -13.46
CA THR A 550 27.53 18.90 -13.50
C THR A 550 27.23 20.21 -14.22
N ALA A 551 28.22 21.00 -14.63
CA ALA A 551 28.00 22.37 -15.11
C ALA A 551 27.01 22.44 -16.28
N ASN A 552 27.09 21.47 -17.21
CA ASN A 552 26.20 21.38 -18.37
C ASN A 552 24.94 20.52 -18.12
N MET A 553 24.79 19.94 -16.92
CA MET A 553 23.66 19.08 -16.54
C MET A 553 22.66 19.80 -15.63
N GLN A 554 23.03 20.96 -15.11
CA GLN A 554 22.20 21.77 -14.23
C GLN A 554 21.05 22.41 -15.00
N LYS A 555 19.82 22.16 -14.55
CA LYS A 555 18.62 22.85 -15.03
C LYS A 555 17.93 23.54 -13.86
N GLU A 556 17.84 24.86 -13.93
CA GLU A 556 17.11 25.69 -12.97
C GLU A 556 15.65 25.88 -13.41
N ASP A 557 14.73 25.74 -12.45
CA ASP A 557 13.34 26.13 -12.56
C ASP A 557 13.03 27.17 -11.46
N ALA A 558 13.19 28.45 -11.80
CA ALA A 558 12.96 29.58 -10.89
C ALA A 558 11.48 29.71 -10.44
N ASN A 559 10.55 29.16 -11.21
CA ASN A 559 9.14 29.14 -10.84
C ASN A 559 8.83 28.13 -9.73
N ILE A 560 9.78 27.25 -9.39
CA ILE A 560 9.71 26.24 -8.32
C ILE A 560 10.81 26.44 -7.26
N ASN A 561 11.81 27.28 -7.56
CA ASN A 561 13.06 27.40 -6.82
C ASN A 561 13.78 26.05 -6.68
N MET A 562 14.04 25.40 -7.81
CA MET A 562 14.66 24.08 -7.87
C MET A 562 15.74 24.05 -8.94
N ILE A 563 16.95 23.59 -8.57
CA ILE A 563 18.00 23.21 -9.52
C ILE A 563 18.03 21.68 -9.58
N THR A 564 18.08 21.12 -10.77
CA THR A 564 18.14 19.66 -10.98
C THR A 564 19.35 19.26 -11.79
N VAL A 565 19.94 18.13 -11.42
CA VAL A 565 20.98 17.42 -12.17
C VAL A 565 20.47 16.00 -12.39
N ARG A 566 20.20 15.65 -13.65
CA ARG A 566 19.76 14.30 -14.01
C ARG A 566 20.96 13.45 -14.38
N LEU A 567 21.20 12.36 -13.65
CA LEU A 567 22.27 11.43 -13.95
C LEU A 567 21.84 10.50 -15.09
N ALA A 568 22.74 10.26 -16.04
CA ALA A 568 22.53 9.23 -17.04
C ALA A 568 22.53 7.84 -16.38
N GLU A 569 21.83 6.87 -16.97
CA GLU A 569 21.74 5.51 -16.42
C GLU A 569 23.11 4.86 -16.26
N ALA A 570 24.04 5.11 -17.19
CA ALA A 570 25.43 4.64 -17.09
C ALA A 570 26.24 5.31 -15.96
N GLN A 571 25.84 6.51 -15.52
CA GLN A 571 26.49 7.24 -14.44
C GLN A 571 25.92 6.87 -13.06
N ALA A 572 24.64 6.46 -13.00
CA ALA A 572 23.94 6.15 -11.75
C ALA A 572 24.35 4.76 -11.20
N THR A 573 25.61 4.63 -10.79
CA THR A 573 26.16 3.40 -10.23
C THR A 573 25.74 3.19 -8.78
N ALA A 574 25.53 1.91 -8.42
CA ALA A 574 25.19 1.52 -7.06
C ALA A 574 26.37 1.74 -6.10
N GLY A 575 26.07 2.13 -4.86
CA GLY A 575 27.06 2.39 -3.82
C GLY A 575 26.92 3.78 -3.20
N GLN A 576 27.95 4.21 -2.47
CA GLN A 576 27.95 5.46 -1.72
C GLN A 576 28.47 6.63 -2.55
N TRP A 577 27.61 7.63 -2.75
CA TRP A 577 27.87 8.88 -3.43
C TRP A 577 28.20 9.99 -2.44
N HIS A 578 29.05 10.93 -2.86
CA HIS A 578 29.35 12.15 -2.11
C HIS A 578 28.96 13.36 -2.93
N TYR A 579 28.42 14.39 -2.29
CA TYR A 579 28.10 15.65 -2.97
C TYR A 579 28.64 16.85 -2.22
N LYS A 580 28.93 17.91 -2.98
CA LYS A 580 29.25 19.25 -2.49
C LYS A 580 28.46 20.27 -3.30
N VAL A 581 27.84 21.22 -2.62
CA VAL A 581 27.09 22.33 -3.19
C VAL A 581 27.65 23.61 -2.59
N GLU A 582 28.11 24.51 -3.45
CA GLU A 582 28.56 25.82 -2.99
C GLU A 582 27.37 26.66 -2.52
N ASN A 583 27.56 27.31 -1.38
CA ASN A 583 26.62 28.26 -0.80
C ASN A 583 27.19 29.66 -1.00
N ARG A 584 26.36 30.61 -1.43
CA ARG A 584 26.77 32.01 -1.40
C ARG A 584 26.62 32.55 0.02
N ALA A 585 27.67 33.20 0.52
CA ALA A 585 27.69 33.78 1.85
C ALA A 585 26.54 34.80 2.01
N ASP A 586 25.91 34.81 3.18
CA ASP A 586 24.79 35.69 3.61
C ASP A 586 23.36 35.13 3.47
N SER A 587 23.17 33.82 3.25
CA SER A 587 21.83 33.24 3.34
C SER A 587 21.40 32.97 4.78
N HIS A 588 20.35 33.66 5.26
CA HIS A 588 19.65 33.31 6.50
C HIS A 588 18.70 32.11 6.36
N GLN A 589 18.55 31.58 5.14
CA GLN A 589 17.64 30.48 4.83
C GLN A 589 18.43 29.22 4.50
N ALA A 590 17.86 28.05 4.82
CA ALA A 590 18.48 26.76 4.52
C ALA A 590 18.45 26.44 3.02
N LEU A 591 19.23 25.42 2.64
CA LEU A 591 19.19 24.73 1.35
C LEU A 591 18.71 23.30 1.59
N TYR A 592 17.90 22.76 0.68
CA TYR A 592 17.42 21.39 0.79
C TYR A 592 17.90 20.54 -0.38
N VAL A 593 18.61 19.46 -0.08
CA VAL A 593 19.09 18.50 -1.10
C VAL A 593 18.20 17.27 -1.07
N GLN A 594 17.72 16.86 -2.24
CA GLN A 594 16.93 15.64 -2.42
C GLN A 594 17.50 14.81 -3.56
N VAL A 595 17.54 13.49 -3.37
CA VAL A 595 17.83 12.54 -4.46
C VAL A 595 16.67 11.58 -4.62
N THR A 596 16.18 11.45 -5.85
CA THR A 596 15.14 10.48 -6.23
C THR A 596 15.65 9.57 -7.32
N SER A 597 15.24 8.30 -7.32
CA SER A 597 15.61 7.33 -8.35
C SER A 597 14.48 6.33 -8.58
N ARG A 598 14.33 5.86 -9.82
CA ARG A 598 13.41 4.78 -10.17
C ARG A 598 14.14 3.44 -10.17
N ARG A 599 13.33 2.38 -10.08
CA ARG A 599 13.83 1.01 -10.22
C ARG A 599 14.43 0.84 -11.61
N ALA A 600 15.70 0.43 -11.66
CA ALA A 600 16.33 0.04 -12.92
C ALA A 600 15.62 -1.20 -13.48
N PRO A 601 15.34 -1.27 -14.79
CA PRO A 601 14.83 -2.49 -15.39
C PRO A 601 15.80 -3.63 -15.05
N ALA A 602 15.29 -4.72 -14.49
CA ALA A 602 16.12 -5.90 -14.27
C ALA A 602 16.71 -6.27 -15.63
N GLN A 603 18.05 -6.29 -15.74
CA GLN A 603 18.70 -6.88 -16.90
C GLN A 603 18.00 -8.21 -17.16
N ALA A 604 17.40 -8.35 -18.35
CA ALA A 604 16.67 -9.54 -18.69
C ALA A 604 17.55 -10.75 -18.34
N PRO A 605 17.08 -11.72 -17.54
CA PRO A 605 17.86 -12.94 -17.40
C PRO A 605 18.10 -13.46 -18.81
N LEU A 606 19.37 -13.69 -19.13
CA LEU A 606 19.83 -14.26 -20.40
C LEU A 606 18.75 -15.23 -20.89
N THR A 607 18.14 -14.90 -22.02
CA THR A 607 17.14 -15.73 -22.67
C THR A 607 17.79 -17.09 -22.90
N TRP A 608 17.48 -18.06 -22.06
CA TRP A 608 17.76 -19.44 -22.41
C TRP A 608 16.74 -19.77 -23.50
N PRO A 609 17.14 -19.96 -24.77
CA PRO A 609 16.19 -20.36 -25.79
C PRO A 609 15.48 -21.62 -25.29
N CYS A 610 14.15 -21.59 -25.33
CA CYS A 610 13.31 -22.77 -25.15
C CYS A 610 13.71 -23.78 -26.23
N ALA A 611 14.69 -24.63 -25.94
CA ALA A 611 14.92 -25.83 -26.74
C ALA A 611 13.73 -26.76 -26.47
N PRO A 612 12.98 -27.20 -27.51
CA PRO A 612 11.96 -28.21 -27.33
C PRO A 612 12.63 -29.49 -26.80
N GLY A 613 12.22 -29.93 -25.62
CA GLY A 613 12.66 -31.21 -25.07
C GLY A 613 12.31 -32.36 -26.01
N PRO A 614 13.13 -33.43 -26.09
CA PRO A 614 12.91 -34.51 -27.03
C PRO A 614 11.58 -35.22 -26.71
N ALA A 615 10.70 -35.27 -27.71
CA ALA A 615 9.44 -35.98 -27.63
C ALA A 615 9.69 -37.49 -27.43
N THR A 616 9.33 -38.02 -26.27
CA THR A 616 9.22 -39.45 -26.03
C THR A 616 7.95 -39.98 -26.70
N ARG A 617 8.06 -40.48 -27.94
CA ARG A 617 7.00 -41.28 -28.57
C ARG A 617 6.97 -42.67 -27.92
N CYS A 618 5.90 -43.00 -27.20
CA CYS A 618 5.56 -44.38 -26.88
C CYS A 618 4.58 -44.89 -27.95
N ARG A 619 4.92 -45.99 -28.63
CA ARG A 619 4.05 -46.65 -29.60
C ARG A 619 3.57 -47.98 -29.01
N TRP A 620 2.26 -48.19 -29.04
CA TRP A 620 1.62 -49.47 -28.74
C TRP A 620 1.80 -50.42 -29.94
N SER A 621 2.05 -51.69 -29.64
CA SER A 621 1.87 -52.80 -30.58
C SER A 621 1.20 -53.95 -29.84
N THR A 622 0.08 -54.42 -30.37
CA THR A 622 -0.69 -55.60 -29.95
C THR A 622 -0.68 -56.63 -31.09
N PRO A 623 -1.13 -57.86 -30.86
CA PRO A 623 -0.76 -58.81 -29.82
C PRO A 623 -0.24 -60.13 -30.44
N VAL A 624 0.45 -60.98 -29.67
CA VAL A 624 0.31 -62.46 -29.63
C VAL A 624 1.31 -63.00 -28.59
N THR A 625 0.77 -63.80 -27.66
CA THR A 625 1.39 -64.62 -26.59
C THR A 625 2.16 -63.94 -25.43
N SER A 626 1.46 -63.78 -24.29
CA SER A 626 1.94 -63.90 -22.88
C SER A 626 2.94 -62.85 -22.31
N PRO A 627 2.94 -62.59 -20.98
CA PRO A 627 3.19 -61.25 -20.43
C PRO A 627 4.66 -60.96 -20.10
N GLY A 628 5.25 -59.91 -20.71
CA GLY A 628 6.61 -59.45 -20.45
C GLY A 628 6.73 -57.94 -20.26
N ARG A 629 7.28 -57.55 -19.10
CA ARG A 629 7.60 -56.21 -18.56
C ARG A 629 7.94 -55.07 -19.54
N TRP A 630 7.52 -53.86 -19.15
CA TRP A 630 7.99 -52.57 -19.65
C TRP A 630 9.53 -52.43 -19.56
N ARG A 631 10.18 -52.01 -20.66
CA ARG A 631 11.59 -51.59 -20.66
C ARG A 631 11.72 -50.23 -21.36
N CYS A 632 12.14 -49.21 -20.60
CA CYS A 632 12.57 -47.93 -21.13
C CYS A 632 14.07 -47.77 -20.86
N SER A 633 14.87 -47.57 -21.91
CA SER A 633 16.32 -47.35 -21.82
C SER A 633 16.68 -45.92 -22.20
N PRO A 634 17.49 -45.18 -21.44
CA PRO A 634 18.00 -43.86 -21.85
C PRO A 634 19.23 -44.01 -22.76
N ARG A 635 19.25 -43.32 -23.92
CA ARG A 635 20.46 -43.22 -24.75
C ARG A 635 21.48 -42.27 -24.09
N ARG A 636 22.70 -42.76 -23.87
CA ARG A 636 23.90 -41.95 -23.61
C ARG A 636 24.43 -41.38 -24.93
N GLY A 637 24.88 -40.12 -24.92
CA GLY A 637 25.69 -39.52 -25.97
C GLY A 637 26.27 -38.19 -25.49
N TRP A 638 27.58 -38.17 -25.22
CA TRP A 638 28.39 -36.99 -24.87
C TRP A 638 29.04 -36.40 -26.12
N ALA A 639 29.22 -35.07 -26.16
CA ALA A 639 30.31 -34.42 -26.88
C ALA A 639 30.75 -33.15 -26.13
N ARG A 640 32.04 -33.07 -25.75
CA ARG A 640 32.71 -31.89 -25.17
C ARG A 640 33.18 -30.93 -26.29
N PRO A 641 33.24 -29.60 -26.08
CA PRO A 641 33.85 -28.68 -27.04
C PRO A 641 35.35 -28.43 -26.76
N PRO A 642 36.17 -28.06 -27.78
CA PRO A 642 37.58 -27.77 -27.59
C PRO A 642 37.82 -26.29 -27.23
N TRP A 643 38.77 -26.05 -26.33
CA TRP A 643 39.31 -24.74 -25.99
C TRP A 643 40.32 -24.27 -27.06
N ARG A 644 40.23 -23.00 -27.47
CA ARG A 644 41.33 -22.26 -28.13
C ARG A 644 41.50 -20.91 -27.43
N ALA A 645 42.72 -20.60 -27.03
CA ALA A 645 43.16 -19.27 -26.60
C ALA A 645 43.90 -18.58 -27.75
N PRO A 646 43.89 -17.24 -27.87
CA PRO A 646 44.89 -16.50 -28.63
C PRO A 646 45.81 -15.65 -27.74
N ARG A 647 47.02 -15.47 -28.26
CA ARG A 647 48.09 -14.54 -27.82
C ARG A 647 47.69 -13.08 -28.01
#